data_AF-A0A821MSV6-F1
#
_entry.id   AF-A0A821MSV6-F1
#
_cell.length_a   1.000
_cell.length_b   1.000
_cell.length_c   1.000
_cell.angle_alpha   90.00
_cell.angle_beta   90.00
_cell.angle_gamma   90.00
#
_symmetry.space_group_name_H-M   'P 1'
#
loop_
_entity.id
_entity.type
_entity.pdbx_description
1 polymer ?
#
loop_
_entity_poly.entity_id
_entity_poly.type
_entity_poly.pdbx_seq_one_letter_code
_entity_poly.pdbx_strand_id
1 'polypeptide(L)'
;MDFSPAFSDVHSHQSDLHSSPMSLPPSATPRSVAPKEESYTVNMDTLTHQYPPLSSRITTNMGPPPSVSSYHPNSVAPSTPFSAATPYTPRPADVSHLQPSLQNIVSTVNLGCPLDLKRIALQARNAEYNPKRFAAVIMRIRNPRTTALIFGSGKMVCTGAKSEEDSLQAARRYARVIQKLGFPAKFRDFKIQNMVGSVDVKFPIRLEALVLKHYQFCSYEPELFPGLIYRMMQPKIVLLIFVSGKVVLTGAKVRREIHEAFELVRSRGTARGRGRGRGRGSARGTSRGSARGTSRGRGRGAARGGRRGGSRTGYQRRSNADQQQATPIVDLDINNDPKPFFVNASVTLDQHIQAQTSNLSRYLATLFSLDSNSVEIGQKAKACALAAAWCRHDHKLANNLLRHRRLFTLTEVLKAVTMLDAARQIRVYEKKLKRLELSKTKTKAVKLGKIKNNIDNLNKLKPTSGSASGAVARHIQRWTKTLTKQELEYFALHMPTEPWKKLADIVHFHPEKDFPELPWFLPFCFGSPAPAETMVARCRDITNENVNDLLKEFSIPYSHLKQFKEHLNEASKAKIAAKEDKLDTILWYYEDLQCSAVDEIISERLREGEQITLPYGKLMERLLLCRMLRDGISSTAGRYGRRSETPAASNQPLHPDKAKFYPDLLPAAQAQLEKIKLPLESPVAVIGDASGSMEVAIRTATILSSLLTAICSAKLNFFNDKVFEAAFVPKTLEDVLSLALVTKADGSTANAAGLVPYYDAKEVIKTFVMVTDEEENANGTIADGSSMRFFELFMKYRAEVYPAKLVFISFLSHQHAQGEMYSQFQNANVPDVLQFKFNRERPDLTKIDNLLGVLSTGSSASFDTNLEPLQAEFQQNGIEAVITRLIEKQDENSMAMDIDMGKTTAGN
;
A
#
# COMPACT_ATOMS: atom_id res chain seq x y z
N MET A 1 48.72 30.00 -37.68
CA MET A 1 48.72 30.24 -39.13
C MET A 1 47.30 30.56 -39.51
N ASP A 2 47.11 31.79 -39.96
CA ASP A 2 45.86 32.45 -40.27
C ASP A 2 45.06 31.81 -41.41
N PHE A 3 43.74 32.08 -41.39
CA PHE A 3 42.89 32.60 -42.47
C PHE A 3 41.52 31.90 -42.57
N SER A 4 40.47 32.65 -42.19
CA SER A 4 39.20 32.67 -42.94
C SER A 4 39.43 33.43 -44.26
N PRO A 5 38.63 33.28 -45.36
CA PRO A 5 37.30 33.92 -45.49
C PRO A 5 36.29 33.16 -46.42
N ALA A 6 34.97 33.30 -46.26
CA ALA A 6 34.00 34.21 -46.91
C ALA A 6 33.64 33.98 -48.40
N PHE A 7 32.32 33.81 -48.65
CA PHE A 7 31.46 34.30 -49.75
C PHE A 7 31.84 34.12 -51.24
N SER A 8 30.90 33.62 -52.06
CA SER A 8 30.28 34.37 -53.18
C SER A 8 29.25 33.56 -54.01
N ASP A 9 28.17 34.27 -54.35
CA ASP A 9 27.13 33.94 -55.34
C ASP A 9 27.67 33.95 -56.79
N VAL A 10 27.02 33.19 -57.70
CA VAL A 10 26.89 33.55 -59.12
C VAL A 10 25.50 33.15 -59.66
N HIS A 11 24.89 34.11 -60.36
CA HIS A 11 23.57 34.12 -61.00
C HIS A 11 23.64 33.85 -62.52
N SER A 12 22.44 33.71 -63.14
CA SER A 12 22.05 33.93 -64.56
C SER A 12 21.98 32.67 -65.46
N HIS A 13 21.01 32.43 -66.37
CA HIS A 13 19.99 33.21 -67.12
C HIS A 13 18.78 32.28 -67.48
N GLN A 14 17.50 32.69 -67.38
CA GLN A 14 16.54 33.19 -68.44
C GLN A 14 16.31 32.25 -69.66
N SER A 15 15.14 32.09 -70.31
CA SER A 15 13.72 32.55 -70.25
C SER A 15 12.93 31.69 -71.31
N ASP A 16 11.62 31.40 -71.22
CA ASP A 16 10.47 32.08 -71.88
C ASP A 16 9.18 31.25 -71.59
N LEU A 17 8.12 31.75 -70.93
CA LEU A 17 6.96 32.56 -71.37
C LEU A 17 5.88 31.86 -72.27
N HIS A 18 4.71 31.55 -71.69
CA HIS A 18 3.38 32.07 -72.14
C HIS A 18 2.18 31.74 -71.20
N SER A 19 1.63 32.81 -70.59
CA SER A 19 0.23 33.20 -70.23
C SER A 19 -0.98 32.22 -70.10
N SER A 20 -1.56 32.19 -68.87
CA SER A 20 -2.99 32.42 -68.41
C SER A 20 -4.20 31.65 -68.99
N PRO A 21 -5.42 31.57 -68.35
CA PRO A 21 -5.90 32.05 -67.04
C PRO A 21 -6.76 31.04 -66.18
N MET A 22 -7.28 31.53 -65.04
CA MET A 22 -8.21 30.92 -64.07
C MET A 22 -9.46 30.20 -64.64
N SER A 23 -9.86 29.09 -64.01
CA SER A 23 -11.28 28.75 -63.78
C SER A 23 -11.48 27.59 -62.77
N LEU A 24 -12.45 27.77 -61.88
CA LEU A 24 -12.99 26.83 -60.89
C LEU A 24 -13.51 25.53 -61.53
N PRO A 25 -13.48 24.36 -60.86
CA PRO A 25 -14.24 23.19 -61.28
C PRO A 25 -15.63 23.11 -60.58
N PRO A 26 -16.57 22.37 -61.19
CA PRO A 26 -18.00 22.62 -61.06
C PRO A 26 -18.71 21.80 -59.97
N SER A 27 -19.90 22.29 -59.63
CA SER A 27 -20.96 21.64 -58.87
C SER A 27 -21.37 20.27 -59.44
N ALA A 28 -21.37 19.23 -58.60
CA ALA A 28 -21.97 17.94 -58.90
C ALA A 28 -23.20 17.68 -58.02
N THR A 29 -24.35 17.49 -58.66
CA THR A 29 -25.61 16.96 -58.12
C THR A 29 -25.50 15.49 -57.68
N PRO A 30 -26.40 15.00 -56.81
CA PRO A 30 -26.11 13.90 -55.90
C PRO A 30 -26.30 12.52 -56.55
N ARG A 31 -25.30 11.64 -56.43
CA ARG A 31 -25.45 10.20 -56.67
C ARG A 31 -25.67 9.49 -55.33
N SER A 32 -26.72 8.68 -55.30
CA SER A 32 -27.07 7.77 -54.20
C SER A 32 -25.94 6.79 -53.91
N VAL A 33 -25.48 6.75 -52.67
CA VAL A 33 -24.59 5.71 -52.17
C VAL A 33 -25.30 4.99 -51.03
N ALA A 34 -25.45 3.68 -51.20
CA ALA A 34 -26.00 2.74 -50.23
C ALA A 34 -25.23 2.82 -48.89
N PRO A 35 -25.90 2.69 -47.73
CA PRO A 35 -25.20 2.67 -46.45
C PRO A 35 -24.43 1.35 -46.29
N LYS A 36 -23.12 1.48 -46.08
CA LYS A 36 -22.24 0.40 -45.60
C LYS A 36 -22.72 -0.05 -44.22
N GLU A 37 -22.89 -1.36 -44.06
CA GLU A 37 -23.10 -2.00 -42.75
C GLU A 37 -21.82 -1.88 -41.91
N GLU A 38 -21.86 -1.07 -40.85
CA GLU A 38 -20.88 -1.10 -39.77
C GLU A 38 -21.27 -2.20 -38.76
N SER A 39 -20.46 -3.25 -38.68
CA SER A 39 -20.59 -4.30 -37.68
C SER A 39 -20.08 -3.81 -36.32
N TYR A 40 -21.00 -3.34 -35.47
CA TYR A 40 -20.70 -2.99 -34.08
C TYR A 40 -20.49 -4.27 -33.24
N THR A 41 -19.24 -4.70 -33.06
CA THR A 41 -18.87 -5.67 -32.02
C THR A 41 -18.86 -4.97 -30.66
N VAL A 42 -19.98 -5.06 -29.95
CA VAL A 42 -20.12 -4.55 -28.57
C VAL A 42 -19.34 -5.46 -27.62
N ASN A 43 -18.21 -4.96 -27.11
CA ASN A 43 -17.45 -5.59 -26.04
C ASN A 43 -18.28 -5.61 -24.74
N MET A 44 -18.61 -6.80 -24.22
CA MET A 44 -19.64 -7.00 -23.20
C MET A 44 -19.17 -6.77 -21.75
N ASP A 45 -17.86 -6.71 -21.52
CA ASP A 45 -17.28 -6.51 -20.18
C ASP A 45 -17.40 -5.05 -19.69
N THR A 46 -17.70 -4.11 -20.58
CA THR A 46 -17.82 -2.68 -20.23
C THR A 46 -19.22 -2.29 -19.70
N LEU A 47 -20.23 -3.15 -19.87
CA LEU A 47 -21.62 -2.86 -19.47
C LEU A 47 -21.96 -3.32 -18.04
N THR A 48 -21.11 -4.11 -17.38
CA THR A 48 -21.27 -4.54 -15.98
C THR A 48 -20.65 -3.56 -14.97
N HIS A 49 -19.75 -2.67 -15.42
CA HIS A 49 -19.04 -1.72 -14.54
C HIS A 49 -19.58 -0.29 -14.57
N GLN A 50 -20.56 0.04 -15.42
CA GLN A 50 -21.16 1.38 -15.49
C GLN A 50 -22.49 1.51 -14.73
N TYR A 51 -22.55 1.17 -13.44
CA TYR A 51 -23.58 1.70 -12.54
C TYR A 51 -23.04 1.88 -11.11
N PRO A 52 -23.31 3.01 -10.43
CA PRO A 52 -23.16 3.09 -8.99
C PRO A 52 -24.23 2.21 -8.30
N PRO A 53 -24.02 1.71 -7.07
CA PRO A 53 -25.06 0.97 -6.36
C PRO A 53 -26.29 1.87 -6.19
N LEU A 54 -27.42 1.48 -6.79
CA LEU A 54 -28.71 2.04 -6.44
C LEU A 54 -29.01 1.61 -5.00
N SER A 55 -28.80 2.51 -4.04
CA SER A 55 -29.36 2.35 -2.70
C SER A 55 -30.88 2.18 -2.80
N SER A 56 -31.37 0.95 -2.62
CA SER A 56 -32.71 0.70 -2.11
C SER A 56 -32.67 0.88 -0.61
N ARG A 57 -33.27 1.96 -0.13
CA ARG A 57 -33.76 2.03 1.26
C ARG A 57 -34.73 0.87 1.45
N ILE A 58 -34.41 -0.07 2.33
CA ILE A 58 -35.44 -0.82 3.05
C ILE A 58 -35.84 0.10 4.20
N THR A 59 -36.90 0.86 3.98
CA THR A 59 -37.73 1.42 5.03
C THR A 59 -38.62 0.29 5.53
N THR A 60 -38.43 -0.12 6.78
CA THR A 60 -39.42 -0.87 7.56
C THR A 60 -40.61 0.04 7.78
N ASN A 61 -41.72 -0.18 7.08
CA ASN A 61 -43.02 0.35 7.45
C ASN A 61 -43.70 -0.71 8.33
N MET A 62 -43.61 -0.54 9.64
CA MET A 62 -44.54 -1.15 10.59
C MET A 62 -45.79 -0.26 10.62
N GLY A 63 -46.96 -0.87 10.50
CA GLY A 63 -48.25 -0.21 10.66
C GLY A 63 -48.47 0.29 12.11
N PRO A 64 -49.53 1.09 12.33
CA PRO A 64 -49.77 1.74 13.61
C PRO A 64 -50.12 0.71 14.69
N PRO A 65 -49.65 0.89 15.95
CA PRO A 65 -50.08 0.04 17.04
C PRO A 65 -51.48 0.44 17.54
N PRO A 66 -52.23 -0.50 18.13
CA PRO A 66 -53.50 -0.21 18.78
C PRO A 66 -53.30 0.58 20.07
N SER A 67 -54.36 1.28 20.43
CA SER A 67 -54.58 2.13 21.60
C SER A 67 -54.66 1.38 22.94
N VAL A 68 -54.41 2.13 24.03
CA VAL A 68 -54.77 1.88 25.45
C VAL A 68 -53.87 0.82 26.14
N SER A 69 -53.17 0.99 27.26
CA SER A 69 -53.24 1.89 28.43
C SER A 69 -51.88 1.86 29.18
N SER A 70 -51.35 3.03 29.62
CA SER A 70 -51.06 3.40 31.02
C SER A 70 -49.77 2.78 31.65
N TYR A 71 -48.83 3.43 32.34
CA TYR A 71 -48.61 4.74 33.00
C TYR A 71 -47.08 5.04 33.06
N HIS A 72 -46.68 6.32 33.07
CA HIS A 72 -45.40 6.89 33.57
C HIS A 72 -45.62 7.47 35.01
N PRO A 73 -44.67 8.07 35.81
CA PRO A 73 -43.22 8.36 35.70
C PRO A 73 -42.33 8.27 37.02
N ASN A 74 -41.00 8.39 36.84
CA ASN A 74 -39.88 9.09 37.58
C ASN A 74 -39.79 9.30 39.13
N SER A 75 -38.56 9.17 39.71
CA SER A 75 -37.69 10.30 40.20
C SER A 75 -36.73 10.01 41.40
N VAL A 76 -35.41 10.20 41.16
CA VAL A 76 -34.31 10.86 41.96
C VAL A 76 -33.66 10.24 43.25
N ALA A 77 -32.32 10.43 43.29
CA ALA A 77 -31.16 10.05 44.15
C ALA A 77 -31.19 10.48 45.66
N PRO A 78 -30.14 10.34 46.53
CA PRO A 78 -28.72 9.91 46.36
C PRO A 78 -28.10 8.98 47.45
N SER A 79 -26.90 8.43 47.20
CA SER A 79 -25.73 8.26 48.13
C SER A 79 -24.86 7.02 47.82
N THR A 80 -23.55 7.23 47.65
CA THR A 80 -22.44 6.25 47.53
C THR A 80 -22.26 5.39 48.81
N PRO A 81 -21.77 4.13 48.77
CA PRO A 81 -20.34 3.82 48.56
C PRO A 81 -19.98 2.50 47.81
N PHE A 82 -18.76 2.46 47.27
CA PHE A 82 -17.87 1.32 46.95
C PHE A 82 -18.43 -0.12 46.79
N SER A 83 -18.37 -0.67 45.57
CA SER A 83 -17.72 -1.98 45.26
C SER A 83 -17.82 -2.33 43.78
N ALA A 84 -16.73 -2.90 43.24
CA ALA A 84 -16.54 -3.23 41.82
C ALA A 84 -17.44 -4.40 41.36
N ALA A 85 -18.21 -4.18 40.29
CA ALA A 85 -18.90 -5.22 39.54
C ALA A 85 -18.54 -5.10 38.06
N THR A 86 -18.02 -6.19 37.50
CA THR A 86 -17.61 -6.37 36.10
C THR A 86 -18.80 -6.27 35.14
N PRO A 87 -18.70 -5.58 33.99
CA PRO A 87 -19.74 -5.62 32.96
C PRO A 87 -19.78 -7.00 32.29
N TYR A 88 -20.95 -7.62 32.33
CA TYR A 88 -21.31 -8.86 31.67
C TYR A 88 -21.11 -8.73 30.14
N THR A 89 -20.07 -9.37 29.60
CA THR A 89 -19.93 -9.55 28.14
C THR A 89 -20.95 -10.60 27.67
N PRO A 90 -21.84 -10.30 26.70
CA PRO A 90 -22.73 -11.31 26.15
C PRO A 90 -21.91 -12.41 25.45
N ARG A 91 -22.22 -13.68 25.75
CA ARG A 91 -21.66 -14.85 25.03
C ARG A 91 -21.94 -14.70 23.52
N PRO A 92 -20.96 -14.99 22.63
CA PRO A 92 -21.25 -15.05 21.21
C PRO A 92 -22.22 -16.19 20.93
N ALA A 93 -23.30 -15.88 20.22
CA ALA A 93 -24.24 -16.87 19.69
C ALA A 93 -23.51 -17.85 18.75
N ASP A 94 -23.98 -19.09 18.74
CA ASP A 94 -23.47 -20.19 17.93
C ASP A 94 -23.47 -19.81 16.42
N VAL A 95 -22.30 -19.63 15.83
CA VAL A 95 -22.08 -19.03 14.48
C VAL A 95 -22.00 -20.08 13.36
N SER A 96 -22.54 -21.29 13.58
CA SER A 96 -22.47 -22.43 12.66
C SER A 96 -23.35 -22.32 11.40
N HIS A 97 -24.19 -21.28 11.25
CA HIS A 97 -25.20 -21.20 10.18
C HIS A 97 -25.26 -19.88 9.37
N LEU A 98 -24.18 -19.07 9.30
CA LEU A 98 -24.17 -17.86 8.48
C LEU A 98 -24.09 -18.19 6.98
N GLN A 99 -25.15 -17.96 6.21
CA GLN A 99 -25.17 -18.12 4.75
C GLN A 99 -25.41 -16.80 4.00
N PRO A 100 -24.69 -16.52 2.90
CA PRO A 100 -24.97 -15.38 2.03
C PRO A 100 -26.36 -15.45 1.38
N SER A 101 -27.09 -14.34 1.46
CA SER A 101 -28.39 -14.16 0.80
C SER A 101 -28.21 -13.43 -0.54
N LEU A 102 -28.87 -13.92 -1.60
CA LEU A 102 -28.87 -13.24 -2.90
C LEU A 102 -29.71 -11.96 -2.84
N GLN A 103 -29.13 -10.85 -3.27
CA GLN A 103 -29.76 -9.54 -3.27
C GLN A 103 -30.12 -9.06 -4.68
N ASN A 104 -29.33 -9.45 -5.69
CA ASN A 104 -29.57 -9.06 -7.07
C ASN A 104 -28.92 -10.04 -8.04
N ILE A 105 -29.60 -10.29 -9.17
CA ILE A 105 -29.11 -11.07 -10.30
C ILE A 105 -29.26 -10.23 -11.57
N VAL A 106 -28.21 -10.26 -12.38
CA VAL A 106 -28.16 -9.66 -13.70
C VAL A 106 -28.08 -10.77 -14.73
N SER A 107 -29.03 -10.82 -15.65
CA SER A 107 -29.06 -11.81 -16.73
C SER A 107 -29.19 -11.13 -18.09
N THR A 108 -28.65 -11.76 -19.11
CA THR A 108 -28.82 -11.36 -20.51
C THR A 108 -29.65 -12.39 -21.26
N VAL A 109 -30.37 -11.94 -22.28
CA VAL A 109 -31.05 -12.80 -23.24
C VAL A 109 -31.03 -12.12 -24.62
N ASN A 110 -31.00 -12.92 -25.67
CA ASN A 110 -31.11 -12.48 -27.03
C ASN A 110 -32.53 -12.72 -27.55
N LEU A 111 -33.16 -11.69 -28.10
CA LEU A 111 -34.49 -11.75 -28.70
C LEU A 111 -34.47 -12.17 -30.17
N GLY A 112 -33.29 -12.31 -30.78
CA GLY A 112 -33.10 -12.92 -32.11
C GLY A 112 -33.70 -12.14 -33.28
N CYS A 113 -34.01 -10.86 -33.09
CA CYS A 113 -34.52 -9.97 -34.13
C CYS A 113 -34.14 -8.51 -33.82
N PRO A 114 -33.96 -7.65 -34.85
CA PRO A 114 -33.80 -6.23 -34.65
C PRO A 114 -35.11 -5.60 -34.15
N LEU A 115 -34.99 -4.60 -33.28
CA LEU A 115 -36.12 -3.98 -32.59
C LEU A 115 -36.13 -2.47 -32.81
N ASP A 116 -37.28 -1.96 -33.24
CA ASP A 116 -37.53 -0.52 -33.27
C ASP A 116 -37.86 -0.01 -31.87
N LEU A 117 -36.86 0.60 -31.23
CA LEU A 117 -36.93 1.13 -29.88
C LEU A 117 -37.95 2.27 -29.73
N LYS A 118 -38.15 3.09 -30.77
CA LYS A 118 -39.14 4.19 -30.73
C LYS A 118 -40.55 3.63 -30.68
N ARG A 119 -40.83 2.64 -31.54
CA ARG A 119 -42.12 1.94 -31.58
C ARG A 119 -42.44 1.23 -30.27
N ILE A 120 -41.45 0.56 -29.66
CA ILE A 120 -41.62 -0.09 -28.35
C ILE A 120 -41.96 0.93 -27.27
N ALA A 121 -41.27 2.08 -27.23
CA ALA A 121 -41.51 3.11 -26.22
C ALA A 121 -42.88 3.80 -26.35
N LEU A 122 -43.37 3.97 -27.58
CA LEU A 122 -44.68 4.58 -27.85
C LEU A 122 -45.84 3.63 -27.47
N GLN A 123 -45.66 2.33 -27.65
CA GLN A 123 -46.73 1.34 -27.45
C GLN A 123 -46.72 0.70 -26.06
N ALA A 124 -45.57 0.64 -25.38
CA ALA A 124 -45.46 0.05 -24.06
C ALA A 124 -45.58 1.09 -22.93
N ARG A 125 -46.67 1.04 -22.16
CA ARG A 125 -46.94 1.95 -21.02
C ARG A 125 -45.87 1.95 -19.92
N ASN A 126 -45.06 0.89 -19.83
CA ASN A 126 -44.03 0.71 -18.80
C ASN A 126 -42.60 0.81 -19.38
N ALA A 127 -42.43 1.55 -20.48
CA ALA A 127 -41.16 1.74 -21.17
C ALA A 127 -40.73 3.22 -21.20
N GLU A 128 -39.46 3.47 -20.91
CA GLU A 128 -38.82 4.79 -21.01
C GLU A 128 -37.73 4.71 -22.09
N TYR A 129 -37.72 5.66 -23.04
CA TYR A 129 -36.70 5.75 -24.08
C TYR A 129 -36.25 7.19 -24.31
N ASN A 130 -34.95 7.45 -24.16
CA ASN A 130 -34.34 8.73 -24.48
C ASN A 130 -32.97 8.47 -25.13
N PRO A 131 -32.87 8.42 -26.47
CA PRO A 131 -31.64 8.05 -27.17
C PRO A 131 -30.48 9.02 -26.92
N LYS A 132 -30.77 10.30 -26.61
CA LYS A 132 -29.73 11.28 -26.23
C LYS A 132 -29.08 10.97 -24.87
N ARG A 133 -29.80 10.25 -24.00
CA ARG A 133 -29.34 9.85 -22.67
C ARG A 133 -28.78 8.43 -22.67
N PHE A 134 -29.46 7.50 -23.33
CA PHE A 134 -29.10 6.09 -23.37
C PHE A 134 -29.77 5.40 -24.55
N ALA A 135 -28.99 4.72 -25.40
CA ALA A 135 -29.44 4.09 -26.64
C ALA A 135 -30.17 2.75 -26.43
N ALA A 136 -30.99 2.62 -25.38
CA ALA A 136 -31.79 1.43 -25.08
C ALA A 136 -33.11 1.82 -24.42
N VAL A 137 -34.14 0.99 -24.62
CA VAL A 137 -35.43 1.12 -23.93
C VAL A 137 -35.31 0.53 -22.53
N ILE A 138 -35.74 1.28 -21.52
CA ILE A 138 -35.82 0.82 -20.14
C ILE A 138 -37.24 0.39 -19.87
N MET A 139 -37.47 -0.90 -19.63
CA MET A 139 -38.79 -1.46 -19.33
C MET A 139 -38.83 -2.02 -17.92
N ARG A 140 -39.94 -1.86 -17.19
CA ARG A 140 -40.07 -2.33 -15.79
C ARG A 140 -41.33 -3.15 -15.59
N ILE A 141 -41.22 -4.22 -14.80
CA ILE A 141 -42.36 -5.03 -14.33
C ILE A 141 -42.33 -5.16 -12.80
N ARG A 142 -43.51 -5.31 -12.19
CA ARG A 142 -43.66 -5.37 -10.73
C ARG A 142 -43.42 -6.76 -10.15
N ASN A 143 -43.83 -7.82 -10.87
CA ASN A 143 -43.72 -9.20 -10.42
C ASN A 143 -42.99 -10.04 -11.49
N PRO A 144 -41.80 -10.59 -11.20
CA PRO A 144 -40.91 -10.19 -10.11
C PRO A 144 -40.37 -8.77 -10.38
N ARG A 145 -40.06 -8.02 -9.31
CA ARG A 145 -39.71 -6.59 -9.40
C ARG A 145 -38.37 -6.41 -10.09
N THR A 146 -38.39 -6.18 -11.39
CA THR A 146 -37.20 -6.18 -12.24
C THR A 146 -37.22 -5.02 -13.22
N THR A 147 -36.09 -4.79 -13.88
CA THR A 147 -35.93 -3.81 -14.95
C THR A 147 -35.12 -4.41 -16.07
N ALA A 148 -35.64 -4.31 -17.29
CA ALA A 148 -34.97 -4.71 -18.51
C ALA A 148 -34.44 -3.49 -19.28
N LEU A 149 -33.25 -3.63 -19.85
CA LEU A 149 -32.66 -2.73 -20.83
C LEU A 149 -32.69 -3.46 -22.17
N ILE A 150 -33.42 -2.93 -23.15
CA ILE A 150 -33.67 -3.55 -24.45
C ILE A 150 -32.98 -2.71 -25.54
N PHE A 151 -32.06 -3.34 -26.27
CA PHE A 151 -31.28 -2.70 -27.31
C PHE A 151 -31.89 -2.98 -28.69
N GLY A 152 -31.63 -2.08 -29.66
CA GLY A 152 -32.16 -2.21 -31.03
C GLY A 152 -31.66 -3.47 -31.74
N SER A 153 -30.55 -4.05 -31.29
CA SER A 153 -30.01 -5.33 -31.76
C SER A 153 -30.80 -6.57 -31.31
N GLY A 154 -31.83 -6.40 -30.47
CA GLY A 154 -32.56 -7.52 -29.86
C GLY A 154 -31.91 -8.08 -28.59
N LYS A 155 -30.75 -7.54 -28.18
CA LYS A 155 -30.15 -7.89 -26.89
C LYS A 155 -30.96 -7.28 -25.75
N MET A 156 -31.18 -8.06 -24.69
CA MET A 156 -31.88 -7.60 -23.49
C MET A 156 -31.09 -7.95 -22.23
N VAL A 157 -30.94 -6.98 -21.33
CA VAL A 157 -30.32 -7.15 -20.01
C VAL A 157 -31.40 -6.99 -18.95
N CYS A 158 -31.61 -7.99 -18.11
CA CYS A 158 -32.57 -7.99 -17.00
C CYS A 158 -31.83 -7.87 -15.66
N THR A 159 -32.33 -7.01 -14.77
CA THR A 159 -31.76 -6.74 -13.43
C THR A 159 -32.85 -6.62 -12.36
N GLY A 160 -32.52 -6.87 -11.10
CA GLY A 160 -33.41 -6.67 -9.95
C GLY A 160 -34.02 -7.96 -9.38
N ALA A 161 -33.76 -9.10 -10.00
CA ALA A 161 -34.23 -10.40 -9.52
C ALA A 161 -33.45 -10.86 -8.28
N LYS A 162 -34.10 -11.59 -7.36
CA LYS A 162 -33.48 -12.12 -6.13
C LYS A 162 -33.19 -13.62 -6.18
N SER A 163 -33.68 -14.33 -7.20
CA SER A 163 -33.43 -15.75 -7.46
C SER A 163 -33.17 -15.99 -8.95
N GLU A 164 -32.44 -17.05 -9.29
CA GLU A 164 -32.18 -17.39 -10.70
C GLU A 164 -33.49 -17.61 -11.46
N GLU A 165 -34.45 -18.26 -10.80
CA GLU A 165 -35.80 -18.52 -11.32
C GLU A 165 -36.58 -17.23 -11.61
N ASP A 166 -36.57 -16.27 -10.69
CA ASP A 166 -37.21 -14.96 -10.90
C ASP A 166 -36.57 -14.22 -12.07
N SER A 167 -35.25 -14.32 -12.22
CA SER A 167 -34.52 -13.68 -13.33
C SER A 167 -34.94 -14.29 -14.68
N LEU A 168 -35.08 -15.62 -14.74
CA LEU A 168 -35.55 -16.33 -15.92
C LEU A 168 -37.01 -15.98 -16.24
N GLN A 169 -37.88 -15.99 -15.23
CA GLN A 169 -39.29 -15.64 -15.38
C GLN A 169 -39.46 -14.18 -15.85
N ALA A 170 -38.69 -13.23 -15.28
CA ALA A 170 -38.69 -11.84 -15.72
C ALA A 170 -38.27 -11.71 -17.17
N ALA A 171 -37.14 -12.30 -17.56
CA ALA A 171 -36.63 -12.25 -18.93
C ALA A 171 -37.67 -12.80 -19.92
N ARG A 172 -38.35 -13.91 -19.58
CA ARG A 172 -39.45 -14.47 -20.40
C ARG A 172 -40.65 -13.53 -20.50
N ARG A 173 -41.04 -12.88 -19.40
CA ARG A 173 -42.13 -11.89 -19.39
C ARG A 173 -41.81 -10.70 -20.30
N TYR A 174 -40.61 -10.17 -20.24
CA TYR A 174 -40.18 -9.09 -21.14
C TYR A 174 -40.18 -9.53 -22.61
N ALA A 175 -39.65 -10.71 -22.92
CA ALA A 175 -39.69 -11.26 -24.27
C ALA A 175 -41.14 -11.41 -24.78
N ARG A 176 -42.07 -11.85 -23.92
CA ARG A 176 -43.49 -11.97 -24.27
C ARG A 176 -44.16 -10.62 -24.50
N VAL A 177 -43.79 -9.58 -23.75
CA VAL A 177 -44.26 -8.20 -24.00
C VAL A 177 -43.81 -7.74 -25.38
N ILE A 178 -42.54 -7.96 -25.75
CA ILE A 178 -42.03 -7.61 -27.07
C ILE A 178 -42.74 -8.39 -28.19
N GLN A 179 -43.03 -9.68 -27.99
CA GLN A 179 -43.85 -10.46 -28.93
C GLN A 179 -45.25 -9.87 -29.13
N LYS A 180 -45.92 -9.45 -28.03
CA LYS A 180 -47.25 -8.85 -28.09
C LYS A 180 -47.29 -7.49 -28.79
N LEU A 181 -46.15 -6.79 -28.87
CA LEU A 181 -46.02 -5.54 -29.63
C LEU A 181 -45.84 -5.78 -31.15
N GLY A 182 -45.84 -7.05 -31.59
CA GLY A 182 -45.78 -7.43 -33.00
C GLY A 182 -44.37 -7.70 -33.53
N PHE A 183 -43.37 -7.82 -32.66
CA PHE A 183 -42.01 -8.20 -33.06
C PHE A 183 -41.83 -9.73 -33.04
N PRO A 184 -41.12 -10.33 -34.01
CA PRO A 184 -40.87 -11.78 -34.07
C PRO A 184 -39.78 -12.23 -33.07
N ALA A 185 -39.89 -11.80 -31.81
CA ALA A 185 -38.88 -12.07 -30.78
C ALA A 185 -38.87 -13.55 -30.35
N LYS A 186 -37.67 -14.13 -30.29
CA LYS A 186 -37.40 -15.51 -29.83
C LYS A 186 -36.54 -15.46 -28.56
N PHE A 187 -36.82 -16.30 -27.58
CA PHE A 187 -36.04 -16.35 -26.34
C PHE A 187 -34.79 -17.23 -26.55
N ARG A 188 -33.61 -16.63 -26.75
CA ARG A 188 -32.34 -17.33 -26.99
C ARG A 188 -31.25 -16.85 -26.03
N ASP A 189 -30.25 -17.70 -25.77
CA ASP A 189 -29.01 -17.34 -25.05
C ASP A 189 -29.22 -16.69 -23.68
N PHE A 190 -30.17 -17.20 -22.88
CA PHE A 190 -30.31 -16.75 -21.51
C PHE A 190 -29.08 -17.13 -20.70
N LYS A 191 -28.40 -16.13 -20.13
CA LYS A 191 -27.19 -16.31 -19.31
C LYS A 191 -27.22 -15.38 -18.11
N ILE A 192 -26.84 -15.89 -16.94
CA ILE A 192 -26.56 -15.06 -15.77
C ILE A 192 -25.17 -14.45 -15.97
N GLN A 193 -25.10 -13.12 -15.87
CA GLN A 193 -23.85 -12.37 -16.03
C GLN A 193 -23.22 -12.05 -14.69
N ASN A 194 -24.04 -11.78 -13.67
CA ASN A 194 -23.57 -11.41 -12.35
C ASN A 194 -24.62 -11.70 -11.27
N MET A 195 -24.16 -12.12 -10.09
CA MET A 195 -24.94 -12.35 -8.89
C MET A 195 -24.31 -11.55 -7.75
N VAL A 196 -25.16 -10.91 -6.95
CA VAL A 196 -24.76 -10.14 -5.76
C VAL A 196 -25.30 -10.82 -4.52
N GLY A 197 -24.40 -11.23 -3.64
CA GLY A 197 -24.71 -11.80 -2.32
C GLY A 197 -24.50 -10.76 -1.22
N SER A 198 -25.23 -10.89 -0.12
CA SER A 198 -24.93 -10.16 1.11
C SER A 198 -25.11 -11.03 2.34
N VAL A 199 -24.25 -10.83 3.32
CA VAL A 199 -24.27 -11.50 4.61
C VAL A 199 -23.93 -10.51 5.70
N ASP A 200 -24.50 -10.71 6.87
CA ASP A 200 -24.22 -9.91 8.07
C ASP A 200 -23.67 -10.86 9.12
N VAL A 201 -22.38 -10.71 9.44
CA VAL A 201 -21.69 -11.60 10.38
C VAL A 201 -22.01 -11.32 11.84
N LYS A 202 -22.83 -10.29 12.12
CA LYS A 202 -23.35 -9.94 13.47
C LYS A 202 -22.31 -9.52 14.50
N PHE A 203 -21.07 -9.27 14.10
CA PHE A 203 -20.04 -8.67 14.93
C PHE A 203 -19.24 -7.63 14.13
N PRO A 204 -18.71 -6.59 14.79
CA PRO A 204 -17.92 -5.58 14.12
C PRO A 204 -16.58 -6.14 13.61
N ILE A 205 -16.18 -5.74 12.41
CA ILE A 205 -14.93 -6.18 11.77
C ILE A 205 -13.94 -5.01 11.78
N ARG A 206 -12.74 -5.23 12.33
CA ARG A 206 -11.65 -4.25 12.26
C ARG A 206 -11.00 -4.29 10.87
N LEU A 207 -11.40 -3.37 9.99
CA LEU A 207 -10.99 -3.36 8.58
C LEU A 207 -9.51 -3.05 8.40
N GLU A 208 -8.95 -2.20 9.26
CA GLU A 208 -7.54 -1.81 9.29
C GLU A 208 -6.65 -3.06 9.47
N ALA A 209 -7.03 -3.93 10.41
CA ALA A 209 -6.33 -5.18 10.67
C ALA A 209 -6.45 -6.19 9.50
N LEU A 210 -7.58 -6.17 8.79
CA LEU A 210 -7.80 -7.04 7.64
C LEU A 210 -6.97 -6.61 6.42
N VAL A 211 -6.82 -5.30 6.19
CA VAL A 211 -5.93 -4.76 5.15
C VAL A 211 -4.48 -5.09 5.45
N LEU A 212 -4.02 -4.91 6.68
CA LEU A 212 -2.65 -5.24 7.04
C LEU A 212 -2.31 -6.72 6.77
N LYS A 213 -3.28 -7.64 7.00
CA LYS A 213 -3.09 -9.08 6.75
C LYS A 213 -3.17 -9.48 5.28
N HIS A 214 -3.96 -8.75 4.48
CA HIS A 214 -4.26 -9.10 3.09
C HIS A 214 -4.08 -7.90 2.14
N TYR A 215 -3.05 -7.08 2.35
CA TYR A 215 -2.90 -5.80 1.64
C TYR A 215 -2.90 -5.95 0.12
N GLN A 216 -2.35 -7.07 -0.39
CA GLN A 216 -2.30 -7.39 -1.82
C GLN A 216 -3.68 -7.60 -2.45
N PHE A 217 -4.68 -7.95 -1.63
CA PHE A 217 -6.05 -8.22 -2.07
C PHE A 217 -7.04 -7.16 -1.57
N CYS A 218 -6.62 -6.30 -0.64
CA CYS A 218 -7.47 -5.33 0.04
C CYS A 218 -7.17 -3.90 -0.41
N SER A 219 -8.21 -3.12 -0.67
CA SER A 219 -8.11 -1.67 -0.77
C SER A 219 -9.05 -1.05 0.27
N TYR A 220 -8.50 -0.29 1.21
CA TYR A 220 -9.28 0.38 2.25
C TYR A 220 -8.75 1.80 2.44
N GLU A 221 -9.54 2.74 1.95
CA GLU A 221 -9.29 4.18 2.02
C GLU A 221 -10.57 4.80 2.61
N PRO A 222 -10.73 4.81 3.95
CA PRO A 222 -12.00 5.15 4.62
C PRO A 222 -12.52 6.54 4.22
N GLU A 223 -11.63 7.45 3.88
CA GLU A 223 -11.92 8.79 3.36
C GLU A 223 -12.57 8.79 1.96
N LEU A 224 -12.28 7.78 1.14
CA LEU A 224 -12.82 7.63 -0.22
C LEU A 224 -14.02 6.68 -0.27
N PHE A 225 -13.98 5.61 0.52
CA PHE A 225 -15.03 4.60 0.59
C PHE A 225 -15.06 3.93 1.97
N PRO A 226 -16.22 3.91 2.68
CA PRO A 226 -16.31 3.48 4.07
C PRO A 226 -16.22 1.95 4.30
N GLY A 227 -16.03 1.16 3.23
CA GLY A 227 -15.87 -0.28 3.31
C GLY A 227 -14.53 -0.71 2.73
N LEU A 228 -14.02 -1.84 3.17
CA LEU A 228 -12.84 -2.47 2.59
C LEU A 228 -13.24 -3.25 1.33
N ILE A 229 -12.50 -3.04 0.25
CA ILE A 229 -12.67 -3.78 -1.01
C ILE A 229 -11.69 -4.93 -1.01
N TYR A 230 -12.18 -6.18 -0.90
CA TYR A 230 -11.37 -7.39 -0.95
C TYR A 230 -11.56 -8.06 -2.31
N ARG A 231 -10.49 -8.20 -3.08
CA ARG A 231 -10.48 -8.81 -4.42
C ARG A 231 -9.95 -10.23 -4.32
N MET A 232 -10.85 -11.21 -4.44
CA MET A 232 -10.49 -12.62 -4.49
C MET A 232 -10.16 -13.01 -5.93
N MET A 233 -9.03 -13.69 -6.12
CA MET A 233 -8.59 -14.15 -7.45
C MET A 233 -9.32 -15.43 -7.88
N GLN A 234 -9.57 -16.34 -6.93
CA GLN A 234 -10.26 -17.60 -7.19
C GLN A 234 -11.20 -17.96 -6.01
N PRO A 235 -12.53 -18.01 -6.24
CA PRO A 235 -13.24 -17.51 -7.43
C PRO A 235 -13.06 -15.99 -7.62
N LYS A 236 -13.18 -15.49 -8.87
CA LYS A 236 -12.99 -14.07 -9.22
C LYS A 236 -14.15 -13.20 -8.70
N ILE A 237 -14.12 -12.91 -7.39
CA ILE A 237 -15.18 -12.23 -6.65
C ILE A 237 -14.61 -11.03 -5.89
N VAL A 238 -15.38 -9.95 -5.85
CA VAL A 238 -15.07 -8.77 -5.06
C VAL A 238 -16.02 -8.70 -3.87
N LEU A 239 -15.45 -8.64 -2.66
CA LEU A 239 -16.18 -8.44 -1.42
C LEU A 239 -16.05 -6.99 -0.95
N LEU A 240 -17.14 -6.41 -0.49
CA LEU A 240 -17.17 -5.12 0.22
C LEU A 240 -17.47 -5.43 1.69
N ILE A 241 -16.48 -5.23 2.56
CA ILE A 241 -16.56 -5.56 3.99
C ILE A 241 -16.67 -4.26 4.78
N PHE A 242 -17.70 -4.14 5.61
CA PHE A 242 -17.96 -2.95 6.42
C PHE A 242 -17.61 -3.20 7.89
N VAL A 243 -17.21 -2.14 8.60
CA VAL A 243 -16.91 -2.17 10.04
C VAL A 243 -18.09 -2.76 10.83
N SER A 244 -19.32 -2.57 10.36
CA SER A 244 -20.54 -3.10 10.99
C SER A 244 -20.73 -4.63 10.90
N GLY A 245 -19.81 -5.37 10.26
CA GLY A 245 -19.98 -6.80 10.00
C GLY A 245 -20.82 -7.15 8.78
N LYS A 246 -21.25 -6.16 7.99
CA LYS A 246 -21.92 -6.41 6.72
C LYS A 246 -20.88 -6.72 5.64
N VAL A 247 -21.14 -7.75 4.85
CA VAL A 247 -20.30 -8.17 3.74
C VAL A 247 -21.16 -8.31 2.48
N VAL A 248 -20.75 -7.67 1.40
CA VAL A 248 -21.41 -7.74 0.10
C VAL A 248 -20.47 -8.41 -0.90
N LEU A 249 -20.91 -9.49 -1.56
CA LEU A 249 -20.14 -10.25 -2.53
C LEU A 249 -20.67 -9.96 -3.94
N THR A 250 -19.79 -9.65 -4.89
CA THR A 250 -20.14 -9.30 -6.27
C THR A 250 -19.17 -9.94 -7.27
N GLY A 251 -19.62 -10.22 -8.50
CA GLY A 251 -18.78 -10.77 -9.57
C GLY A 251 -18.96 -12.28 -9.80
N ALA A 252 -19.81 -12.93 -9.00
CA ALA A 252 -20.14 -14.35 -9.17
C ALA A 252 -21.09 -14.55 -10.36
N LYS A 253 -20.88 -15.62 -11.14
CA LYS A 253 -21.81 -16.06 -12.19
C LYS A 253 -22.71 -17.19 -11.72
N VAL A 254 -22.29 -17.90 -10.67
CA VAL A 254 -23.02 -19.04 -10.11
C VAL A 254 -23.13 -18.89 -8.60
N ARG A 255 -24.27 -19.29 -8.02
CA ARG A 255 -24.52 -19.21 -6.58
C ARG A 255 -23.43 -19.88 -5.75
N ARG A 256 -22.91 -21.03 -6.21
CA ARG A 256 -21.86 -21.78 -5.52
C ARG A 256 -20.61 -20.92 -5.25
N GLU A 257 -20.21 -20.08 -6.18
CA GLU A 257 -19.03 -19.21 -6.04
C GLU A 257 -19.20 -18.19 -4.91
N ILE A 258 -20.43 -17.71 -4.67
CA ILE A 258 -20.73 -16.80 -3.55
C ILE A 258 -20.55 -17.51 -2.21
N HIS A 259 -21.05 -18.75 -2.10
CA HIS A 259 -20.90 -19.54 -0.87
C HIS A 259 -19.43 -19.91 -0.61
N GLU A 260 -18.72 -20.36 -1.65
CA GLU A 260 -17.31 -20.71 -1.58
C GLU A 260 -16.43 -19.51 -1.19
N ALA A 261 -16.64 -18.35 -1.81
CA ALA A 261 -15.92 -17.13 -1.47
C ALA A 261 -16.18 -16.70 -0.02
N PHE A 262 -17.42 -16.81 0.45
CA PHE A 262 -17.72 -16.48 1.84
C PHE A 262 -17.05 -17.45 2.82
N GLU A 263 -17.05 -18.76 2.53
CA GLU A 263 -16.38 -19.77 3.36
C GLU A 263 -14.85 -19.61 3.40
N LEU A 264 -14.24 -19.25 2.27
CA LEU A 264 -12.80 -18.95 2.21
C LEU A 264 -12.42 -17.73 3.04
N VAL A 265 -13.25 -16.67 3.03
CA VAL A 265 -13.01 -15.50 3.88
C VAL A 265 -13.29 -15.82 5.35
N ARG A 266 -14.32 -16.60 5.65
CA ARG A 266 -14.68 -17.02 7.01
C ARG A 266 -13.56 -17.85 7.64
N SER A 267 -13.12 -18.90 6.95
CA SER A 267 -12.05 -19.80 7.42
C SER A 267 -10.71 -19.10 7.62
N ARG A 268 -10.38 -18.14 6.75
CA ARG A 268 -9.16 -17.31 6.87
C ARG A 268 -9.27 -16.21 7.95
N GLY A 269 -10.48 -15.73 8.23
CA GLY A 269 -10.77 -14.72 9.25
C GLY A 269 -10.83 -15.25 10.69
N THR A 270 -10.96 -16.57 10.91
CA THR A 270 -11.16 -17.19 12.24
C THR A 270 -9.95 -17.94 12.80
N ALA A 271 -8.72 -17.58 12.43
CA ALA A 271 -7.53 -18.04 13.15
C ALA A 271 -7.37 -17.29 14.48
N ARG A 272 -7.97 -17.86 15.54
CA ARG A 272 -7.70 -17.69 16.99
C ARG A 272 -7.91 -16.30 17.62
N GLY A 273 -9.18 -16.00 17.91
CA GLY A 273 -9.59 -15.29 19.12
C GLY A 273 -10.14 -16.27 20.16
N ARG A 274 -9.29 -17.17 20.69
CA ARG A 274 -9.64 -18.00 21.86
C ARG A 274 -8.52 -17.83 22.89
N GLY A 275 -8.71 -16.88 23.80
CA GLY A 275 -7.96 -16.86 25.05
C GLY A 275 -8.28 -18.14 25.83
N ARG A 276 -7.34 -19.07 25.89
CA ARG A 276 -7.37 -20.16 26.87
C ARG A 276 -6.81 -19.59 28.17
N GLY A 277 -7.70 -19.13 29.04
CA GLY A 277 -7.39 -19.05 30.46
C GLY A 277 -7.12 -20.47 30.96
N ARG A 278 -5.90 -20.73 31.44
CA ARG A 278 -5.57 -21.93 32.21
C ARG A 278 -6.26 -21.83 33.57
N GLY A 279 -7.36 -22.56 33.74
CA GLY A 279 -7.88 -22.91 35.06
C GLY A 279 -7.05 -24.05 35.65
N ARG A 280 -6.51 -23.82 36.86
CA ARG A 280 -5.87 -24.82 37.72
C ARG A 280 -6.86 -25.93 38.10
N GLY A 281 -6.31 -27.14 38.28
CA GLY A 281 -6.47 -27.93 39.51
C GLY A 281 -7.84 -28.54 39.85
N SER A 282 -7.88 -29.87 39.78
CA SER A 282 -8.84 -30.79 40.40
C SER A 282 -9.13 -30.51 41.88
N ALA A 283 -10.42 -30.58 42.30
CA ALA A 283 -10.87 -31.18 43.56
C ALA A 283 -12.41 -31.33 43.64
N ARG A 284 -12.85 -32.43 44.25
CA ARG A 284 -14.22 -32.93 44.48
C ARG A 284 -15.00 -32.16 45.55
N GLY A 285 -16.34 -32.25 45.56
CA GLY A 285 -17.14 -32.26 46.82
C GLY A 285 -18.49 -31.51 46.87
N THR A 286 -19.59 -32.26 46.72
CA THR A 286 -20.85 -32.27 47.51
C THR A 286 -21.63 -30.99 47.96
N SER A 287 -22.93 -31.00 47.59
CA SER A 287 -24.16 -30.84 48.42
C SER A 287 -24.80 -29.47 48.78
N ARG A 288 -26.10 -29.37 48.41
CA ARG A 288 -27.32 -28.93 49.14
C ARG A 288 -27.52 -27.46 49.61
N GLY A 289 -28.69 -26.90 49.25
CA GLY A 289 -29.69 -26.45 50.26
C GLY A 289 -30.23 -24.99 50.28
N SER A 290 -31.46 -24.80 49.77
CA SER A 290 -32.66 -24.22 50.43
C SER A 290 -32.77 -22.76 50.99
N ALA A 291 -33.68 -21.98 50.35
CA ALA A 291 -34.93 -21.37 50.87
C ALA A 291 -35.03 -20.14 51.84
N ARG A 292 -35.95 -19.23 51.43
CA ARG A 292 -37.12 -18.59 52.13
C ARG A 292 -37.03 -17.24 52.89
N GLY A 293 -38.09 -16.42 52.67
CA GLY A 293 -38.79 -15.56 53.67
C GLY A 293 -38.93 -14.06 53.30
N THR A 294 -40.10 -13.53 52.86
CA THR A 294 -41.21 -12.84 53.63
C THR A 294 -40.81 -11.47 54.24
N SER A 295 -41.56 -10.35 54.28
CA SER A 295 -42.99 -10.00 54.09
C SER A 295 -43.27 -8.49 54.31
N ARG A 296 -44.41 -7.98 53.76
CA ARG A 296 -45.42 -7.01 54.31
C ARG A 296 -45.15 -5.48 54.47
N GLY A 297 -46.11 -4.66 53.97
CA GLY A 297 -46.83 -3.66 54.79
C GLY A 297 -47.13 -2.24 54.24
N ARG A 298 -48.41 -1.96 53.90
CA ARG A 298 -49.31 -0.75 54.04
C ARG A 298 -48.70 0.67 54.30
N GLY A 299 -49.24 1.83 53.88
CA GLY A 299 -50.45 2.27 53.17
C GLY A 299 -50.72 3.80 53.37
N ARG A 300 -51.60 4.38 52.52
CA ARG A 300 -52.45 5.61 52.65
C ARG A 300 -51.88 7.05 52.66
N GLY A 301 -52.57 7.96 51.94
CA GLY A 301 -52.72 9.39 52.30
C GLY A 301 -52.72 10.41 51.14
N ALA A 302 -53.73 11.28 51.06
CA ALA A 302 -54.07 12.19 49.94
C ALA A 302 -53.55 13.65 50.07
N ALA A 303 -53.51 14.40 48.95
CA ALA A 303 -54.24 15.68 48.70
C ALA A 303 -53.49 16.77 47.87
N ARG A 304 -54.16 17.19 46.78
CA ARG A 304 -54.36 18.53 46.17
C ARG A 304 -53.25 19.61 46.08
N GLY A 305 -53.02 20.07 44.84
CA GLY A 305 -53.27 21.47 44.39
C GLY A 305 -52.11 22.47 44.32
N GLY A 306 -51.97 23.19 43.18
CA GLY A 306 -51.21 24.46 43.11
C GLY A 306 -50.59 24.78 41.75
N ARG A 307 -50.83 25.99 41.23
CA ARG A 307 -50.51 26.52 39.88
C ARG A 307 -49.44 27.63 39.98
N ARG A 308 -48.73 27.89 38.84
CA ARG A 308 -47.84 29.04 38.50
C ARG A 308 -46.50 29.05 39.24
N GLY A 309 -45.34 29.38 38.65
CA GLY A 309 -44.90 29.79 37.31
C GLY A 309 -43.39 30.15 37.43
N GLY A 310 -42.57 29.97 36.38
CA GLY A 310 -41.15 30.35 36.47
C GLY A 310 -40.31 29.99 35.24
N SER A 311 -40.02 31.01 34.43
CA SER A 311 -38.87 31.30 33.57
C SER A 311 -38.18 30.24 32.70
N ARG A 312 -38.12 30.59 31.40
CA ARG A 312 -37.33 30.01 30.30
C ARG A 312 -35.83 30.29 30.44
N THR A 313 -35.01 29.24 30.27
CA THR A 313 -33.71 29.30 29.60
C THR A 313 -33.52 28.04 28.76
N GLY A 314 -33.38 28.21 27.45
CA GLY A 314 -33.27 27.13 26.47
C GLY A 314 -31.85 26.59 26.33
N TYR A 315 -31.71 25.26 26.36
CA TYR A 315 -30.47 24.57 26.00
C TYR A 315 -30.52 24.13 24.53
N GLN A 316 -29.59 24.66 23.74
CA GLN A 316 -29.28 24.21 22.39
C GLN A 316 -28.51 22.88 22.43
N ARG A 317 -28.93 21.94 21.57
CA ARG A 317 -28.25 20.68 21.26
C ARG A 317 -26.89 20.95 20.60
N ARG A 318 -25.80 20.47 21.21
CA ARG A 318 -24.50 20.31 20.55
C ARG A 318 -24.40 18.91 19.92
N SER A 319 -24.08 18.91 18.63
CA SER A 319 -23.64 17.76 17.85
C SER A 319 -22.18 17.45 18.16
N ASN A 320 -21.89 16.20 18.57
CA ASN A 320 -20.52 15.69 18.62
C ASN A 320 -20.03 15.47 17.18
N ALA A 321 -19.30 16.47 16.66
CA ALA A 321 -18.31 16.28 15.63
C ALA A 321 -17.02 15.84 16.35
N ASP A 322 -16.51 14.65 16.03
CA ASP A 322 -15.23 14.19 16.53
C ASP A 322 -14.14 15.15 16.03
N GLN A 323 -13.59 15.92 16.96
CA GLN A 323 -12.35 16.66 16.78
C GLN A 323 -11.21 15.65 16.73
N GLN A 324 -10.75 15.32 15.53
CA GLN A 324 -9.33 15.05 15.35
C GLN A 324 -8.60 16.31 15.82
N GLN A 325 -7.87 16.22 16.93
CA GLN A 325 -6.88 17.24 17.27
C GLN A 325 -5.90 17.30 16.10
N ALA A 326 -5.98 18.38 15.33
CA ALA A 326 -4.93 18.74 14.40
C ALA A 326 -3.66 18.90 15.23
N THR A 327 -2.64 18.10 14.94
CA THR A 327 -1.27 18.40 15.38
C THR A 327 -0.96 19.85 15.00
N PRO A 328 -0.40 20.67 15.92
CA PRO A 328 -0.14 22.07 15.62
C PRO A 328 0.69 22.16 14.35
N ILE A 329 0.36 23.16 13.51
CA ILE A 329 1.18 23.53 12.35
C ILE A 329 2.53 23.95 12.92
N VAL A 330 3.51 23.07 12.85
CA VAL A 330 4.88 23.39 13.21
C VAL A 330 5.36 24.38 12.15
N ASP A 331 5.78 25.58 12.56
CA ASP A 331 6.53 26.49 11.69
C ASP A 331 7.84 25.80 11.31
N LEU A 332 7.83 25.13 10.16
CA LEU A 332 8.98 24.42 9.63
C LEU A 332 9.83 25.40 8.83
N ASP A 333 11.07 25.60 9.27
CA ASP A 333 12.08 26.37 8.54
C ASP A 333 13.14 25.41 7.99
N ILE A 334 13.36 25.46 6.68
CA ILE A 334 14.36 24.67 5.98
C ILE A 334 15.78 24.94 6.49
N ASN A 335 16.03 26.11 7.08
CA ASN A 335 17.35 26.46 7.61
C ASN A 335 17.61 25.87 9.01
N ASN A 336 16.57 25.61 9.80
CA ASN A 336 16.71 25.13 11.18
C ASN A 336 16.52 23.62 11.32
N ASP A 337 15.51 23.03 10.67
CA ASP A 337 15.30 21.58 10.67
C ASP A 337 14.73 21.14 9.32
N PRO A 338 15.59 20.75 8.36
CA PRO A 338 15.15 20.42 7.01
C PRO A 338 14.58 18.99 6.87
N LYS A 339 14.86 18.06 7.80
CA LYS A 339 14.42 16.65 7.71
C LYS A 339 12.90 16.46 7.64
N PRO A 340 12.07 17.17 8.44
CA PRO A 340 10.62 16.97 8.45
C PRO A 340 9.95 17.16 7.10
N PHE A 341 10.51 17.99 6.20
CA PHE A 341 9.96 18.18 4.84
C PHE A 341 9.86 16.87 4.05
N PHE A 342 10.75 15.91 4.29
CA PHE A 342 10.85 14.69 3.48
C PHE A 342 10.35 13.44 4.22
N VAL A 343 10.35 13.46 5.55
CA VAL A 343 9.99 12.32 6.40
C VAL A 343 8.58 12.47 7.00
N ASN A 344 8.10 13.70 7.24
CA ASN A 344 6.81 13.94 7.86
C ASN A 344 5.67 14.01 6.82
N ALA A 345 4.71 13.10 6.92
CA ALA A 345 3.57 13.04 5.99
C ALA A 345 2.60 14.24 6.10
N SER A 346 2.66 15.02 7.19
CA SER A 346 1.77 16.17 7.41
C SER A 346 2.15 17.41 6.60
N VAL A 347 3.39 17.48 6.08
CA VAL A 347 3.88 18.64 5.32
C VAL A 347 3.06 18.85 4.05
N THR A 348 2.71 20.11 3.78
CA THR A 348 1.85 20.53 2.67
C THR A 348 2.67 21.00 1.47
N LEU A 349 2.05 20.99 0.28
CA LEU A 349 2.71 21.46 -0.94
C LEU A 349 3.17 22.92 -0.83
N ASP A 350 2.38 23.79 -0.19
CA ASP A 350 2.74 25.20 -0.02
C ASP A 350 3.98 25.38 0.86
N GLN A 351 4.15 24.54 1.90
CA GLN A 351 5.38 24.51 2.70
C GLN A 351 6.60 24.08 1.86
N HIS A 352 6.45 23.11 0.95
CA HIS A 352 7.53 22.75 0.02
C HIS A 352 7.86 23.89 -0.96
N ILE A 353 6.85 24.63 -1.46
CA ILE A 353 7.05 25.80 -2.31
C ILE A 353 7.85 26.87 -1.56
N GLN A 354 7.45 27.17 -0.32
CA GLN A 354 8.15 28.13 0.53
C GLN A 354 9.59 27.70 0.81
N ALA A 355 9.82 26.44 1.18
CA ALA A 355 11.15 25.92 1.49
C ALA A 355 12.11 25.94 0.30
N GLN A 356 11.63 25.59 -0.90
CA GLN A 356 12.44 25.74 -2.11
C GLN A 356 12.76 27.22 -2.36
N THR A 357 11.82 28.13 -2.05
CA THR A 357 11.94 29.58 -2.36
C THR A 357 12.86 30.29 -1.39
N SER A 358 12.87 29.88 -0.13
CA SER A 358 13.79 30.41 0.88
C SER A 358 15.21 29.91 0.66
N ASN A 359 15.43 28.60 0.48
CA ASN A 359 16.78 28.05 0.30
C ASN A 359 16.76 26.78 -0.56
N LEU A 360 16.88 26.96 -1.88
CA LEU A 360 16.85 25.84 -2.83
C LEU A 360 18.05 24.89 -2.65
N SER A 361 19.25 25.42 -2.43
CA SER A 361 20.46 24.59 -2.29
C SER A 361 20.37 23.68 -1.07
N ARG A 362 19.92 24.20 0.08
CA ARG A 362 19.72 23.41 1.30
C ARG A 362 18.59 22.40 1.15
N TYR A 363 17.50 22.78 0.48
CA TYR A 363 16.39 21.89 0.19
C TYR A 363 16.82 20.68 -0.66
N LEU A 364 17.60 20.92 -1.72
CA LEU A 364 18.11 19.86 -2.59
C LEU A 364 19.19 19.03 -1.89
N ALA A 365 20.11 19.66 -1.17
CA ALA A 365 21.11 18.96 -0.36
C ALA A 365 20.42 18.01 0.63
N THR A 366 19.33 18.43 1.26
CA THR A 366 18.55 17.58 2.16
C THR A 366 17.92 16.39 1.43
N LEU A 367 17.21 16.64 0.32
CA LEU A 367 16.57 15.57 -0.46
C LEU A 367 17.59 14.49 -0.89
N PHE A 368 18.71 14.91 -1.47
CA PHE A 368 19.71 13.99 -2.01
C PHE A 368 20.62 13.38 -0.93
N SER A 369 20.83 14.07 0.20
CA SER A 369 21.50 13.49 1.37
C SER A 369 20.66 12.37 1.97
N LEU A 370 19.33 12.55 2.09
CA LEU A 370 18.44 11.51 2.57
C LEU A 370 18.41 10.29 1.63
N ASP A 371 18.35 10.51 0.31
CA ASP A 371 18.40 9.39 -0.66
C ASP A 371 19.75 8.66 -0.65
N SER A 372 20.87 9.39 -0.56
CA SER A 372 22.22 8.81 -0.52
C SER A 372 22.48 8.01 0.76
N ASN A 373 21.81 8.37 1.87
CA ASN A 373 21.87 7.64 3.14
C ASN A 373 20.79 6.56 3.27
N SER A 374 20.08 6.22 2.19
CA SER A 374 19.00 5.23 2.18
C SER A 374 17.87 5.49 3.19
N VAL A 375 17.66 6.75 3.56
CA VAL A 375 16.52 7.15 4.41
C VAL A 375 15.26 7.19 3.56
N GLU A 376 14.18 6.59 4.07
CA GLU A 376 12.92 6.53 3.32
C GLU A 376 12.28 7.91 3.19
N ILE A 377 12.25 8.45 1.96
CA ILE A 377 11.54 9.69 1.64
C ILE A 377 10.08 9.36 1.28
N GLY A 378 9.13 9.99 1.96
CA GLY A 378 7.71 9.74 1.73
C GLY A 378 7.27 10.07 0.31
N GLN A 379 6.47 9.20 -0.33
CA GLN A 379 5.98 9.42 -1.71
C GLN A 379 5.25 10.75 -1.90
N LYS A 380 4.52 11.21 -0.87
CA LYS A 380 3.87 12.52 -0.87
C LYS A 380 4.91 13.64 -0.92
N ALA A 381 5.97 13.56 -0.12
CA ALA A 381 7.04 14.56 -0.11
C ALA A 381 7.78 14.62 -1.45
N LYS A 382 8.07 13.47 -2.09
CA LYS A 382 8.63 13.44 -3.46
C LYS A 382 7.70 14.13 -4.46
N ALA A 383 6.42 13.77 -4.45
CA ALA A 383 5.43 14.39 -5.33
C ALA A 383 5.30 15.91 -5.07
N CYS A 384 5.36 16.34 -3.81
CA CYS A 384 5.35 17.76 -3.45
C CYS A 384 6.62 18.49 -3.92
N ALA A 385 7.79 17.87 -3.82
CA ALA A 385 9.06 18.44 -4.29
C ALA A 385 9.01 18.73 -5.79
N LEU A 386 8.49 17.79 -6.59
CA LEU A 386 8.32 17.97 -8.04
C LEU A 386 7.24 18.99 -8.37
N ALA A 387 6.08 18.93 -7.69
CA ALA A 387 5.00 19.88 -7.89
C ALA A 387 5.41 21.31 -7.53
N ALA A 388 6.21 21.50 -6.47
CA ALA A 388 6.71 22.80 -6.05
C ALA A 388 7.61 23.44 -7.12
N ALA A 389 8.49 22.65 -7.76
CA ALA A 389 9.31 23.12 -8.88
C ALA A 389 8.44 23.62 -10.05
N TRP A 390 7.38 22.89 -10.39
CA TRP A 390 6.41 23.32 -11.41
C TRP A 390 5.60 24.55 -11.02
N CYS A 391 5.17 24.66 -9.76
CA CYS A 391 4.44 25.83 -9.25
C CYS A 391 5.29 27.11 -9.30
N ARG A 392 6.61 26.98 -9.09
CA ARG A 392 7.58 28.07 -9.19
C ARG A 392 8.00 28.41 -10.62
N HIS A 393 7.47 27.69 -11.62
CA HIS A 393 7.91 27.79 -13.02
C HIS A 393 9.41 27.45 -13.23
N ASP A 394 10.03 26.71 -12.30
CA ASP A 394 11.40 26.22 -12.42
C ASP A 394 11.41 24.90 -13.20
N HIS A 395 11.26 25.05 -14.51
CA HIS A 395 11.21 23.96 -15.47
C HIS A 395 12.53 23.20 -15.61
N LYS A 396 13.67 23.87 -15.35
CA LYS A 396 15.00 23.24 -15.39
C LYS A 396 15.16 22.29 -14.20
N LEU A 397 14.85 22.75 -13.00
CA LEU A 397 14.85 21.91 -11.81
C LEU A 397 13.93 20.69 -11.97
N ALA A 398 12.69 20.90 -12.44
CA ALA A 398 11.76 19.80 -12.63
C ALA A 398 12.27 18.74 -13.61
N ASN A 399 12.92 19.15 -14.71
CA ASN A 399 13.55 18.21 -15.65
C ASN A 399 14.68 17.41 -14.99
N ASN A 400 15.53 18.07 -14.18
CA ASN A 400 16.62 17.39 -13.48
C ASN A 400 16.10 16.40 -12.44
N LEU A 401 15.03 16.74 -11.70
CA LEU A 401 14.39 15.81 -10.79
C LEU A 401 13.81 14.59 -11.54
N LEU A 402 13.16 14.78 -12.68
CA LEU A 402 12.58 13.71 -13.50
C LEU A 402 13.63 12.74 -14.08
N ARG A 403 14.89 13.16 -14.23
CA ARG A 403 16.01 12.28 -14.63
C ARG A 403 16.32 11.25 -13.54
N HIS A 404 16.04 11.53 -12.28
CA HIS A 404 16.31 10.63 -11.16
C HIS A 404 15.20 9.57 -11.01
N ARG A 405 15.25 8.53 -11.87
CA ARG A 405 14.21 7.48 -12.02
C ARG A 405 13.85 6.75 -10.74
N ARG A 406 14.80 6.60 -9.81
CA ARG A 406 14.60 5.98 -8.48
C ARG A 406 13.67 6.80 -7.56
N LEU A 407 13.77 8.13 -7.61
CA LEU A 407 13.00 9.01 -6.73
C LEU A 407 11.66 9.41 -7.37
N PHE A 408 11.66 9.67 -8.68
CA PHE A 408 10.50 10.19 -9.39
C PHE A 408 10.01 9.20 -10.44
N THR A 409 9.18 8.25 -10.01
CA THR A 409 8.53 7.27 -10.90
C THR A 409 7.21 7.83 -11.46
N LEU A 410 6.54 7.06 -12.32
CA LEU A 410 5.18 7.34 -12.79
C LEU A 410 4.22 7.72 -11.65
N THR A 411 4.36 7.10 -10.48
CA THR A 411 3.48 7.34 -9.34
C THR A 411 3.65 8.75 -8.78
N GLU A 412 4.89 9.18 -8.55
CA GLU A 412 5.20 10.53 -8.06
C GLU A 412 4.82 11.60 -9.09
N VAL A 413 5.10 11.36 -10.37
CA VAL A 413 4.71 12.25 -11.47
C VAL A 413 3.19 12.41 -11.52
N LEU A 414 2.44 11.31 -11.50
CA LEU A 414 0.98 11.36 -11.52
C LEU A 414 0.42 12.08 -10.28
N LYS A 415 0.96 11.80 -9.08
CA LYS A 415 0.55 12.49 -7.84
C LYS A 415 0.82 13.98 -7.91
N ALA A 416 2.01 14.38 -8.34
CA ALA A 416 2.40 15.78 -8.50
C ALA A 416 1.44 16.52 -9.45
N VAL A 417 1.19 15.95 -10.63
CA VAL A 417 0.28 16.53 -11.62
C VAL A 417 -1.18 16.55 -11.13
N THR A 418 -1.62 15.53 -10.40
CA THR A 418 -2.98 15.48 -9.83
C THR A 418 -3.20 16.59 -8.81
N MET A 419 -2.18 16.94 -8.00
CA MET A 419 -2.24 18.10 -7.10
C MET A 419 -2.42 19.40 -7.89
N LEU A 420 -1.70 19.56 -9.01
CA LEU A 420 -1.82 20.73 -9.88
C LEU A 420 -3.13 20.79 -10.67
N ASP A 421 -3.76 19.65 -10.95
CA ASP A 421 -5.06 19.54 -11.65
C ASP A 421 -6.27 19.73 -10.71
N ALA A 422 -6.05 19.84 -9.39
CA ALA A 422 -7.11 19.96 -8.39
C ALA A 422 -8.09 21.10 -8.70
N ALA A 423 -7.59 22.27 -9.12
CA ALA A 423 -8.42 23.43 -9.45
C ALA A 423 -9.40 23.16 -10.62
N ARG A 424 -8.96 22.44 -11.65
CA ARG A 424 -9.82 22.02 -12.77
C ARG A 424 -10.87 21.03 -12.29
N GLN A 425 -10.47 20.04 -11.49
CA GLN A 425 -11.39 19.02 -10.97
C GLN A 425 -12.46 19.64 -10.06
N ILE A 426 -12.10 20.60 -9.21
CA ILE A 426 -13.06 21.38 -8.39
C ILE A 426 -14.14 22.00 -9.29
N ARG A 427 -13.74 22.73 -10.35
CA ARG A 427 -14.69 23.35 -11.29
C ARG A 427 -15.61 22.31 -11.97
N VAL A 428 -15.07 21.13 -12.30
CA VAL A 428 -15.85 20.03 -12.87
C VAL A 428 -16.90 19.52 -11.87
N TYR A 429 -16.51 19.31 -10.61
CA TYR A 429 -17.42 18.88 -9.54
C TYR A 429 -18.45 19.95 -9.20
N GLU A 430 -18.07 21.23 -9.13
CA GLU A 430 -18.99 22.36 -8.93
C GLU A 430 -20.01 22.48 -10.07
N LYS A 431 -19.58 22.36 -11.32
CA LYS A 431 -20.49 22.36 -12.48
C LYS A 431 -21.45 21.18 -12.43
N LYS A 432 -20.98 20.02 -11.99
CA LYS A 432 -21.81 18.82 -11.77
C LYS A 432 -22.80 19.03 -10.62
N LEU A 433 -22.38 19.69 -9.54
CA LEU A 433 -23.23 20.06 -8.39
C LEU A 433 -24.34 21.02 -8.83
N LYS A 434 -23.99 22.13 -9.50
CA LYS A 434 -24.95 23.11 -10.04
C LYS A 434 -25.97 22.46 -10.99
N ARG A 435 -25.52 21.56 -11.87
CA ARG A 435 -26.42 20.80 -12.77
C ARG A 435 -27.39 19.89 -12.00
N LEU A 436 -26.94 19.28 -10.90
CA LEU A 436 -27.78 18.40 -10.07
C LEU A 436 -28.75 19.18 -9.18
N GLU A 437 -28.40 20.42 -8.82
CA GLU A 437 -29.27 21.34 -8.07
C GLU A 437 -30.34 21.97 -8.98
N LEU A 438 -29.99 22.31 -10.23
CA LEU A 438 -30.93 22.83 -11.24
C LEU A 438 -31.87 21.76 -11.82
N SER A 439 -31.50 20.48 -11.71
CA SER A 439 -32.37 19.36 -12.07
C SER A 439 -33.58 19.33 -11.13
N LYS A 440 -34.80 19.56 -11.65
CA LYS A 440 -36.10 19.43 -10.94
C LYS A 440 -36.36 18.03 -10.33
N THR A 441 -35.47 17.06 -10.56
CA THR A 441 -35.55 15.71 -10.01
C THR A 441 -34.91 15.67 -8.63
N LYS A 442 -35.61 15.17 -7.59
CA LYS A 442 -35.05 15.02 -6.22
C LYS A 442 -33.79 14.15 -6.22
N THR A 443 -32.62 14.80 -6.26
CA THR A 443 -31.32 14.11 -6.22
C THR A 443 -31.04 13.62 -4.79
N LYS A 444 -30.57 12.37 -4.62
CA LYS A 444 -30.31 11.79 -3.28
C LYS A 444 -29.24 12.59 -2.53
N ALA A 445 -29.52 13.01 -1.28
CA ALA A 445 -28.60 13.78 -0.43
C ALA A 445 -27.21 13.15 -0.30
N VAL A 446 -27.12 11.82 -0.24
CA VAL A 446 -25.85 11.06 -0.20
C VAL A 446 -24.95 11.36 -1.41
N LYS A 447 -25.53 11.53 -2.60
CA LYS A 447 -24.77 11.83 -3.82
C LYS A 447 -24.29 13.28 -3.84
N LEU A 448 -25.08 14.22 -3.31
CA LEU A 448 -24.63 15.60 -3.12
C LEU A 448 -23.52 15.68 -2.06
N GLY A 449 -23.67 14.99 -0.93
CA GLY A 449 -22.66 14.92 0.11
C GLY A 449 -21.32 14.41 -0.41
N LYS A 450 -21.32 13.34 -1.22
CA LYS A 450 -20.09 12.85 -1.87
C LYS A 450 -19.42 13.88 -2.78
N ILE A 451 -20.19 14.65 -3.56
CA ILE A 451 -19.63 15.67 -4.44
C ILE A 451 -19.05 16.83 -3.61
N LYS A 452 -19.73 17.24 -2.54
CA LYS A 452 -19.24 18.27 -1.61
C LYS A 452 -17.96 17.82 -0.91
N ASN A 453 -17.93 16.61 -0.34
CA ASN A 453 -16.72 16.06 0.29
C ASN A 453 -15.54 15.98 -0.69
N ASN A 454 -15.78 15.62 -1.96
CA ASN A 454 -14.73 15.62 -2.98
C ASN A 454 -14.19 17.04 -3.25
N ILE A 455 -15.07 18.05 -3.29
CA ILE A 455 -14.66 19.45 -3.45
C ILE A 455 -13.84 19.88 -2.23
N ASP A 456 -14.28 19.57 -1.02
CA ASP A 456 -13.59 19.93 0.22
C ASP A 456 -12.20 19.28 0.30
N ASN A 457 -12.08 18.00 -0.06
CA ASN A 457 -10.80 17.30 -0.12
C ASN A 457 -9.87 17.87 -1.19
N LEU A 458 -10.38 18.21 -2.38
CA LEU A 458 -9.58 18.84 -3.42
C LEU A 458 -9.16 20.27 -3.05
N ASN A 459 -10.00 21.01 -2.31
CA ASN A 459 -9.66 22.33 -1.79
C ASN A 459 -8.50 22.26 -0.78
N LYS A 460 -8.44 21.21 0.05
CA LYS A 460 -7.29 20.97 0.94
C LYS A 460 -5.98 20.65 0.20
N LEU A 461 -6.07 20.07 -0.99
CA LEU A 461 -4.92 19.67 -1.81
C LEU A 461 -4.49 20.74 -2.83
N LYS A 462 -5.37 21.71 -3.10
CA LYS A 462 -5.16 22.73 -4.11
C LYS A 462 -3.98 23.63 -3.70
N PRO A 463 -2.96 23.79 -4.55
CA PRO A 463 -1.86 24.69 -4.24
C PRO A 463 -2.32 26.15 -4.23
N THR A 464 -1.65 26.98 -3.43
CA THR A 464 -1.90 28.43 -3.40
C THR A 464 -1.51 29.10 -4.73
N SER A 465 -0.48 28.57 -5.40
CA SER A 465 0.01 29.03 -6.71
C SER A 465 0.33 27.87 -7.64
N GLY A 466 0.11 28.03 -8.95
CA GLY A 466 0.41 27.00 -9.96
C GLY A 466 -0.82 26.20 -10.43
N SER A 467 -0.72 25.59 -11.61
CA SER A 467 -1.76 24.72 -12.19
C SER A 467 -1.15 23.71 -13.16
N ALA A 468 -1.91 22.67 -13.51
CA ALA A 468 -1.56 21.73 -14.57
C ALA A 468 -1.64 22.41 -15.95
N SER A 469 -0.66 23.28 -16.23
CA SER A 469 -0.61 24.11 -17.43
C SER A 469 -0.11 23.33 -18.65
N GLY A 470 -0.34 23.87 -19.85
CA GLY A 470 0.21 23.31 -21.09
C GLY A 470 1.75 23.30 -21.13
N ALA A 471 2.43 24.11 -20.30
CA ALA A 471 3.87 23.99 -20.11
C ALA A 471 4.20 22.71 -19.34
N VAL A 472 3.56 22.48 -18.18
CA VAL A 472 3.75 21.26 -17.37
C VAL A 472 3.48 20.01 -18.21
N ALA A 473 2.40 20.00 -19.00
CA ALA A 473 2.09 18.91 -19.94
C ALA A 473 3.23 18.64 -20.92
N ARG A 474 3.79 19.67 -21.55
CA ARG A 474 4.95 19.54 -22.47
C ARG A 474 6.20 18.98 -21.79
N HIS A 475 6.44 19.33 -20.53
CA HIS A 475 7.56 18.75 -19.77
C HIS A 475 7.39 17.25 -19.56
N ILE A 476 6.18 16.81 -19.19
CA ILE A 476 5.89 15.40 -19.00
C ILE A 476 5.95 14.64 -20.33
N GLN A 477 5.47 15.24 -21.43
CA GLN A 477 5.62 14.68 -22.78
C GLN A 477 7.09 14.50 -23.21
N ARG A 478 7.99 15.42 -22.84
CA ARG A 478 9.43 15.22 -23.08
C ARG A 478 9.98 14.07 -22.24
N TRP A 479 9.56 13.98 -20.99
CA TRP A 479 9.94 12.89 -20.09
C TRP A 479 9.48 11.52 -20.61
N THR A 480 8.26 11.38 -21.16
CA THR A 480 7.82 10.09 -21.71
C THR A 480 8.64 9.64 -22.91
N LYS A 481 9.17 10.57 -23.71
CA LYS A 481 10.05 10.25 -24.85
C LYS A 481 11.41 9.69 -24.43
N THR A 482 11.81 9.89 -23.18
CA THR A 482 13.06 9.34 -22.64
C THR A 482 12.89 7.93 -22.10
N LEU A 483 11.68 7.35 -22.16
CA LEU A 483 11.43 5.95 -21.76
C LEU A 483 11.81 5.01 -22.90
N THR A 484 12.52 3.94 -22.56
CA THR A 484 12.96 2.94 -23.53
C THR A 484 11.82 1.98 -23.92
N LYS A 485 11.99 1.29 -25.05
CA LYS A 485 11.07 0.22 -25.46
C LYS A 485 10.86 -0.83 -24.36
N GLN A 486 11.95 -1.27 -23.72
CA GLN A 486 11.92 -2.28 -22.66
C GLN A 486 11.13 -1.81 -21.44
N GLU A 487 11.31 -0.55 -21.03
CA GLU A 487 10.54 0.05 -19.92
C GLU A 487 9.04 0.13 -20.23
N LEU A 488 8.68 0.51 -21.46
CA LEU A 488 7.28 0.59 -21.88
C LEU A 488 6.61 -0.78 -21.98
N GLU A 489 7.33 -1.79 -22.49
CA GLU A 489 6.87 -3.19 -22.49
C GLU A 489 6.71 -3.73 -21.05
N TYR A 490 7.67 -3.40 -20.17
CA TYR A 490 7.58 -3.71 -18.75
C TYR A 490 6.32 -3.08 -18.12
N PHE A 491 6.05 -1.79 -18.38
CA PHE A 491 4.83 -1.15 -17.87
C PHE A 491 3.55 -1.80 -18.40
N ALA A 492 3.54 -2.23 -19.68
CA ALA A 492 2.38 -2.88 -20.27
C ALA A 492 2.10 -4.26 -19.64
N LEU A 493 3.15 -4.99 -19.23
CA LEU A 493 3.04 -6.31 -18.61
C LEU A 493 2.79 -6.28 -17.10
N HIS A 494 3.50 -5.41 -16.38
CA HIS A 494 3.61 -5.50 -14.91
C HIS A 494 2.78 -4.45 -14.18
N MET A 495 2.47 -3.32 -14.81
CA MET A 495 1.81 -2.21 -14.15
C MET A 495 0.35 -2.07 -14.56
N PRO A 496 -0.55 -1.65 -13.64
CA PRO A 496 -1.90 -1.29 -14.02
C PRO A 496 -1.90 -0.21 -15.11
N THR A 497 -2.86 -0.29 -16.04
CA THR A 497 -2.99 0.71 -17.12
C THR A 497 -3.66 2.00 -16.63
N GLU A 498 -4.34 1.98 -15.48
CA GLU A 498 -5.07 3.11 -14.92
C GLU A 498 -4.23 4.37 -14.64
N PRO A 499 -3.02 4.29 -14.05
CA PRO A 499 -2.17 5.46 -13.85
C PRO A 499 -1.81 6.15 -15.18
N TRP A 500 -1.45 5.37 -16.21
CA TRP A 500 -1.15 5.89 -17.55
C TRP A 500 -2.37 6.54 -18.20
N LYS A 501 -3.56 5.92 -18.09
CA LYS A 501 -4.82 6.53 -18.54
C LYS A 501 -5.07 7.89 -17.88
N LYS A 502 -4.94 7.96 -16.55
CA LYS A 502 -5.16 9.20 -15.79
C LYS A 502 -4.15 10.27 -16.18
N LEU A 503 -2.89 9.91 -16.37
CA LEU A 503 -1.87 10.85 -16.81
C LEU A 503 -2.18 11.36 -18.23
N ALA A 504 -2.59 10.46 -19.13
CA ALA A 504 -2.99 10.81 -20.49
C ALA A 504 -4.24 11.73 -20.53
N ASP A 505 -5.20 11.54 -19.62
CA ASP A 505 -6.39 12.39 -19.50
C ASP A 505 -6.07 13.83 -19.07
N ILE A 506 -4.93 14.05 -18.41
CA ILE A 506 -4.46 15.36 -17.97
C ILE A 506 -3.49 15.97 -18.98
N VAL A 507 -2.53 15.19 -19.48
CA VAL A 507 -1.42 15.66 -20.33
C VAL A 507 -1.76 15.65 -21.82
N HIS A 508 -2.77 14.87 -22.23
CA HIS A 508 -3.18 14.68 -23.62
C HIS A 508 -2.04 14.16 -24.51
N PHE A 509 -1.52 12.98 -24.17
CA PHE A 509 -0.46 12.33 -24.95
C PHE A 509 -0.91 11.95 -26.37
N HIS A 510 0.04 11.99 -27.31
CA HIS A 510 -0.09 11.45 -28.65
C HIS A 510 0.68 10.12 -28.76
N PRO A 511 0.05 9.02 -29.23
CA PRO A 511 0.69 7.70 -29.30
C PRO A 511 2.06 7.70 -30.00
N GLU A 512 2.16 8.23 -31.21
CA GLU A 512 3.41 8.18 -31.99
C GLU A 512 4.45 9.24 -31.58
N LYS A 513 4.02 10.43 -31.16
CA LYS A 513 4.95 11.55 -30.88
C LYS A 513 5.55 11.48 -29.49
N ASP A 514 4.80 10.95 -28.52
CA ASP A 514 5.19 10.90 -27.11
C ASP A 514 5.67 9.51 -26.68
N PHE A 515 5.35 8.47 -27.45
CA PHE A 515 5.86 7.10 -27.30
C PHE A 515 6.43 6.55 -28.63
N PRO A 516 7.49 7.17 -29.19
CA PRO A 516 8.04 6.80 -30.49
C PRO A 516 8.56 5.35 -30.52
N GLU A 517 9.17 4.90 -29.43
CA GLU A 517 9.71 3.54 -29.27
C GLU A 517 8.62 2.45 -29.20
N LEU A 518 7.40 2.81 -28.77
CA LEU A 518 6.30 1.86 -28.63
C LEU A 518 4.93 2.52 -28.91
N PRO A 519 4.60 2.85 -30.17
CA PRO A 519 3.40 3.63 -30.50
C PRO A 519 2.07 2.98 -30.10
N TRP A 520 2.04 1.66 -30.00
CA TRP A 520 0.85 0.89 -29.59
C TRP A 520 0.62 0.91 -28.07
N PHE A 521 1.57 1.37 -27.25
CA PHE A 521 1.50 1.37 -25.78
C PHE A 521 0.30 2.16 -25.23
N LEU A 522 0.11 3.38 -25.71
CA LEU A 522 -0.99 4.24 -25.26
C LEU A 522 -2.37 3.66 -25.67
N PRO A 523 -2.60 3.25 -26.94
CA PRO A 523 -3.80 2.49 -27.31
C PRO A 523 -4.02 1.24 -26.45
N PHE A 524 -2.96 0.49 -26.15
CA PHE A 524 -3.03 -0.69 -25.29
C PHE A 524 -3.52 -0.33 -23.89
N CYS A 525 -3.01 0.76 -23.30
CA CYS A 525 -3.52 1.25 -22.03
C CYS A 525 -5.04 1.46 -22.11
N PHE A 526 -5.57 2.08 -23.16
CA PHE A 526 -7.02 2.30 -23.35
C PHE A 526 -7.84 1.07 -23.75
N GLY A 527 -7.21 -0.11 -23.93
CA GLY A 527 -7.89 -1.39 -24.14
C GLY A 527 -7.73 -2.01 -25.52
N SER A 528 -6.93 -1.42 -26.41
CA SER A 528 -6.54 -2.06 -27.67
C SER A 528 -5.63 -3.27 -27.40
N PRO A 529 -5.69 -4.36 -28.20
CA PRO A 529 -4.75 -5.47 -28.05
C PRO A 529 -3.33 -5.06 -28.47
N ALA A 530 -2.32 -5.63 -27.81
CA ALA A 530 -0.94 -5.55 -28.27
C ALA A 530 -0.75 -6.35 -29.58
N PRO A 531 0.17 -5.96 -30.48
CA PRO A 531 0.42 -6.68 -31.72
C PRO A 531 0.86 -8.14 -31.47
N ALA A 532 0.40 -9.09 -32.28
CA ALA A 532 0.53 -10.54 -32.03
C ALA A 532 1.99 -11.05 -31.92
N GLU A 533 2.93 -10.36 -32.56
CA GLU A 533 4.36 -10.68 -32.57
C GLU A 533 5.08 -10.22 -31.29
N THR A 534 4.41 -9.41 -30.45
CA THR A 534 5.03 -8.85 -29.25
C THR A 534 4.97 -9.82 -28.07
N MET A 535 5.99 -9.74 -27.21
CA MET A 535 6.01 -10.44 -25.92
C MET A 535 4.73 -10.17 -25.11
N VAL A 536 4.21 -8.94 -25.14
CA VAL A 536 3.00 -8.53 -24.42
C VAL A 536 1.75 -9.27 -24.90
N ALA A 537 1.61 -9.49 -26.20
CA ALA A 537 0.49 -10.27 -26.75
C ALA A 537 0.62 -11.75 -26.40
N ARG A 538 1.83 -12.32 -26.52
CA ARG A 538 2.08 -13.75 -26.25
C ARG A 538 1.97 -14.11 -24.77
N CYS A 539 2.39 -13.21 -23.86
CA CYS A 539 2.30 -13.41 -22.42
C CYS A 539 0.88 -13.29 -21.86
N ARG A 540 -0.10 -12.80 -22.65
CA ARG A 540 -1.50 -12.66 -22.20
C ARG A 540 -2.16 -14.00 -21.87
N ASP A 541 -1.82 -15.05 -22.61
CA ASP A 541 -2.40 -16.39 -22.51
C ASP A 541 -1.36 -17.40 -21.98
N ILE A 542 -0.49 -16.96 -21.07
CA ILE A 542 0.46 -17.85 -20.38
C ILE A 542 -0.30 -18.85 -19.49
N THR A 543 0.03 -20.13 -19.63
CA THR A 543 -0.55 -21.26 -18.89
C THR A 543 0.55 -22.15 -18.33
N ASN A 544 0.17 -23.09 -17.46
CA ASN A 544 1.10 -24.06 -16.87
C ASN A 544 1.79 -24.92 -17.95
N GLU A 545 1.11 -25.17 -19.07
CA GLU A 545 1.59 -26.05 -20.13
C GLU A 545 2.52 -25.33 -21.11
N ASN A 546 2.27 -24.04 -21.41
CA ASN A 546 3.03 -23.31 -22.43
C ASN A 546 4.21 -22.48 -21.87
N VAL A 547 4.29 -22.28 -20.55
CA VAL A 547 5.27 -21.39 -19.92
C VAL A 547 6.72 -21.75 -20.26
N ASN A 548 7.08 -23.05 -20.23
CA ASN A 548 8.45 -23.48 -20.52
C ASN A 548 8.81 -23.32 -22.01
N ASP A 549 7.84 -23.39 -22.92
CA ASP A 549 8.07 -23.16 -24.35
C ASP A 549 8.19 -21.67 -24.68
N LEU A 550 7.34 -20.83 -24.07
CA LEU A 550 7.44 -19.38 -24.18
C LEU A 550 8.78 -18.86 -23.68
N LEU A 551 9.32 -19.45 -22.60
CA LEU A 551 10.63 -19.11 -22.09
C LEU A 551 11.77 -19.52 -23.02
N LYS A 552 11.57 -20.44 -23.98
CA LYS A 552 12.59 -20.72 -25.01
C LYS A 552 12.70 -19.58 -26.03
N GLU A 553 11.60 -18.91 -26.34
CA GLU A 553 11.53 -17.87 -27.36
C GLU A 553 11.77 -16.47 -26.79
N PHE A 554 11.19 -16.16 -25.63
CA PHE A 554 11.21 -14.81 -25.04
C PHE A 554 11.96 -14.76 -23.71
N SER A 555 12.61 -13.62 -23.43
CA SER A 555 13.09 -13.29 -22.10
C SER A 555 11.94 -12.66 -21.31
N ILE A 556 11.31 -13.45 -20.44
CA ILE A 556 10.17 -12.99 -19.62
C ILE A 556 10.67 -12.78 -18.19
N PRO A 557 10.52 -11.57 -17.61
CA PRO A 557 10.93 -11.32 -16.23
C PRO A 557 10.24 -12.27 -15.24
N TYR A 558 11.01 -12.76 -14.27
CA TYR A 558 10.51 -13.76 -13.31
C TYR A 558 9.24 -13.33 -12.55
N SER A 559 9.10 -12.03 -12.30
CA SER A 559 7.94 -11.46 -11.60
C SER A 559 6.59 -11.81 -12.27
N HIS A 560 6.55 -12.00 -13.59
CA HIS A 560 5.36 -12.43 -14.34
C HIS A 560 5.15 -13.95 -14.29
N LEU A 561 6.24 -14.70 -14.14
CA LEU A 561 6.28 -16.17 -14.11
C LEU A 561 6.03 -16.74 -12.72
N LYS A 562 6.10 -15.90 -11.67
CA LYS A 562 5.98 -16.31 -10.26
C LYS A 562 4.75 -17.16 -9.96
N GLN A 563 3.63 -16.91 -10.64
CA GLN A 563 2.41 -17.71 -10.48
C GLN A 563 2.55 -19.15 -10.99
N PHE A 564 3.50 -19.40 -11.89
CA PHE A 564 3.81 -20.69 -12.52
C PHE A 564 5.03 -21.39 -11.92
N LYS A 565 5.56 -20.90 -10.80
CA LYS A 565 6.82 -21.35 -10.21
C LYS A 565 6.95 -22.87 -10.00
N GLU A 566 5.84 -23.54 -9.71
CA GLU A 566 5.80 -25.00 -9.50
C GLU A 566 5.93 -25.80 -10.81
N HIS A 567 5.71 -25.15 -11.96
CA HIS A 567 5.73 -25.76 -13.30
C HIS A 567 6.99 -25.41 -14.11
N LEU A 568 7.92 -24.63 -13.53
CA LEU A 568 9.18 -24.27 -14.18
C LEU A 568 10.19 -25.42 -14.06
N ASN A 569 10.65 -25.94 -15.20
CA ASN A 569 11.73 -26.93 -15.23
C ASN A 569 13.10 -26.29 -14.99
N GLU A 570 14.13 -27.11 -14.72
CA GLU A 570 15.47 -26.60 -14.40
C GLU A 570 16.09 -25.76 -15.53
N ALA A 571 15.85 -26.13 -16.80
CA ALA A 571 16.34 -25.36 -17.95
C ALA A 571 15.72 -23.96 -18.01
N SER A 572 14.41 -23.85 -17.73
CA SER A 572 13.71 -22.57 -17.69
C SER A 572 14.17 -21.71 -16.51
N LYS A 573 14.38 -22.30 -15.33
CA LYS A 573 14.95 -21.62 -14.16
C LYS A 573 16.36 -21.07 -14.45
N ALA A 574 17.22 -21.88 -15.06
CA ALA A 574 18.56 -21.47 -15.47
C ALA A 574 18.50 -20.33 -16.49
N LYS A 575 17.61 -20.42 -17.48
CA LYS A 575 17.43 -19.36 -18.47
C LYS A 575 16.93 -18.06 -17.85
N ILE A 576 15.99 -18.13 -16.90
CA ILE A 576 15.55 -16.97 -16.11
C ILE A 576 16.75 -16.34 -15.41
N ALA A 577 17.55 -17.12 -14.68
CA ALA A 577 18.72 -16.61 -13.96
C ALA A 577 19.78 -16.01 -14.90
N ALA A 578 19.95 -16.55 -16.11
CA ALA A 578 20.91 -16.03 -17.09
C ALA A 578 20.40 -14.78 -17.85
N LYS A 579 19.09 -14.58 -17.95
CA LYS A 579 18.49 -13.52 -18.77
C LYS A 579 17.86 -12.38 -17.97
N GLU A 580 17.68 -12.54 -16.66
CA GLU A 580 17.20 -11.48 -15.79
C GLU A 580 18.29 -10.40 -15.64
N ASP A 581 17.90 -9.14 -15.88
CA ASP A 581 18.83 -8.01 -15.96
C ASP A 581 19.60 -7.78 -14.66
N LYS A 582 18.99 -8.06 -13.51
CA LYS A 582 19.57 -7.80 -12.19
C LYS A 582 19.68 -9.07 -11.35
N LEU A 583 20.87 -9.32 -10.82
CA LEU A 583 21.12 -10.39 -9.86
C LEU A 583 20.20 -10.29 -8.62
N ASP A 584 19.86 -9.07 -8.21
CA ASP A 584 18.93 -8.76 -7.13
C ASP A 584 17.60 -9.51 -7.24
N THR A 585 17.02 -9.58 -8.45
CA THR A 585 15.73 -10.24 -8.67
C THR A 585 15.84 -11.75 -8.45
N ILE A 586 16.96 -12.35 -8.88
CA ILE A 586 17.22 -13.78 -8.74
C ILE A 586 17.43 -14.11 -7.26
N LEU A 587 18.25 -13.33 -6.55
CA LEU A 587 18.46 -13.48 -5.11
C LEU A 587 17.15 -13.29 -4.33
N TRP A 588 16.31 -12.35 -4.74
CA TRP A 588 15.01 -12.10 -4.12
C TRP A 588 14.07 -13.30 -4.20
N TYR A 589 14.07 -14.04 -5.31
CA TYR A 589 13.18 -15.16 -5.58
C TYR A 589 13.88 -16.52 -5.58
N TYR A 590 15.06 -16.61 -4.97
CA TYR A 590 15.90 -17.80 -5.01
C TYR A 590 15.17 -19.06 -4.50
N GLU A 591 14.30 -18.95 -3.49
CA GLU A 591 13.49 -20.08 -3.00
C GLU A 591 12.65 -20.73 -4.10
N ASP A 592 12.15 -19.94 -5.04
CA ASP A 592 11.29 -20.42 -6.12
C ASP A 592 12.14 -20.90 -7.33
N LEU A 593 13.36 -20.38 -7.48
CA LEU A 593 14.29 -20.67 -8.59
C LEU A 593 15.38 -21.70 -8.25
N GLN A 594 15.37 -22.25 -7.04
CA GLN A 594 16.39 -23.18 -6.56
C GLN A 594 16.62 -24.37 -7.53
N CYS A 595 17.82 -24.45 -8.09
CA CYS A 595 18.40 -25.63 -8.76
C CYS A 595 19.92 -25.45 -8.94
N SER A 596 20.67 -26.54 -9.18
CA SER A 596 22.14 -26.47 -9.26
C SER A 596 22.64 -25.56 -10.40
N ALA A 597 21.90 -25.49 -11.52
CA ALA A 597 22.29 -24.61 -12.64
C ALA A 597 22.14 -23.12 -12.30
N VAL A 598 21.11 -22.76 -11.52
CA VAL A 598 20.92 -21.37 -11.04
C VAL A 598 22.01 -20.99 -10.06
N ASP A 599 22.43 -21.92 -9.18
CA ASP A 599 23.53 -21.66 -8.24
C ASP A 599 24.84 -21.31 -8.97
N GLU A 600 25.19 -22.06 -10.01
CA GLU A 600 26.39 -21.79 -10.81
C GLU A 600 26.32 -20.46 -11.54
N ILE A 601 25.16 -20.10 -12.12
CA ILE A 601 24.95 -18.80 -12.79
C ILE A 601 25.10 -17.65 -11.80
N ILE A 602 24.56 -17.77 -10.59
CA ILE A 602 24.71 -16.75 -9.54
C ILE A 602 26.19 -16.61 -9.16
N SER A 603 26.89 -17.72 -8.94
CA SER A 603 28.33 -17.73 -8.65
C SER A 603 29.16 -17.08 -9.77
N GLU A 604 28.87 -17.39 -11.04
CA GLU A 604 29.56 -16.82 -12.19
C GLU A 604 29.38 -15.30 -12.25
N ARG A 605 28.13 -14.82 -12.18
CA ARG A 605 27.80 -13.39 -12.16
C ARG A 605 28.47 -12.63 -11.00
N LEU A 606 28.52 -13.24 -9.81
CA LEU A 606 29.23 -12.67 -8.65
C LEU A 606 30.74 -12.60 -8.86
N ARG A 607 31.35 -13.64 -9.46
CA ARG A 607 32.80 -13.66 -9.76
C ARG A 607 33.19 -12.70 -10.88
N GLU A 608 32.29 -12.47 -11.83
CA GLU A 608 32.42 -11.42 -12.86
C GLU A 608 32.31 -10.00 -12.27
N GLY A 609 31.96 -9.88 -10.99
CA GLY A 609 31.92 -8.60 -10.28
C GLY A 609 30.57 -7.89 -10.39
N GLU A 610 29.49 -8.57 -10.76
CA GLU A 610 28.16 -7.95 -10.77
C GLU A 610 27.78 -7.46 -9.36
N GLN A 611 27.48 -6.16 -9.27
CA GLN A 611 27.16 -5.54 -7.99
C GLN A 611 25.74 -5.85 -7.54
N ILE A 612 25.60 -6.17 -6.26
CA ILE A 612 24.31 -6.38 -5.61
C ILE A 612 23.77 -5.04 -5.16
N THR A 613 22.58 -4.63 -5.61
CA THR A 613 21.97 -3.34 -5.22
C THR A 613 20.79 -3.51 -4.25
N LEU A 614 20.57 -4.72 -3.75
CA LEU A 614 19.56 -5.00 -2.74
C LEU A 614 19.75 -4.11 -1.50
N PRO A 615 18.64 -3.61 -0.90
CA PRO A 615 18.71 -3.01 0.43
C PRO A 615 19.42 -3.97 1.39
N TYR A 616 20.30 -3.44 2.23
CA TYR A 616 21.19 -4.24 3.07
C TYR A 616 20.40 -5.16 3.99
N GLY A 617 19.28 -4.67 4.53
CA GLY A 617 18.36 -5.48 5.33
C GLY A 617 17.79 -6.68 4.56
N LYS A 618 17.50 -6.51 3.27
CA LYS A 618 17.05 -7.63 2.42
C LYS A 618 18.20 -8.59 2.15
N LEU A 619 19.39 -8.09 1.85
CA LEU A 619 20.59 -8.91 1.62
C LEU A 619 20.89 -9.80 2.84
N MET A 620 20.78 -9.25 4.06
CA MET A 620 20.88 -10.01 5.32
C MET A 620 19.86 -11.16 5.40
N GLU A 621 18.61 -10.89 5.03
CA GLU A 621 17.56 -11.91 4.99
C GLU A 621 17.90 -13.04 4.00
N ARG A 622 18.45 -12.69 2.83
CA ARG A 622 18.88 -13.65 1.80
C ARG A 622 20.07 -14.48 2.26
N LEU A 623 21.07 -13.87 2.90
CA LEU A 623 22.23 -14.56 3.47
C LEU A 623 21.83 -15.54 4.56
N LEU A 624 20.98 -15.11 5.50
CA LEU A 624 20.48 -15.97 6.57
C LEU A 624 19.72 -17.18 5.99
N LEU A 625 18.89 -16.96 4.97
CA LEU A 625 18.18 -18.03 4.26
C LEU A 625 19.17 -19.01 3.62
N CYS A 626 20.15 -18.52 2.85
CA CYS A 626 21.15 -19.36 2.20
C CYS A 626 21.95 -20.17 3.22
N ARG A 627 22.31 -19.55 4.34
CA ARG A 627 23.00 -20.24 5.44
C ARG A 627 22.16 -21.35 6.04
N MET A 628 20.90 -21.06 6.38
CA MET A 628 19.97 -22.06 6.91
C MET A 628 19.77 -23.24 5.95
N LEU A 629 19.71 -22.98 4.63
CA LEU A 629 19.58 -24.02 3.61
C LEU A 629 20.82 -24.95 3.58
N ARG A 630 22.03 -24.40 3.72
CA ARG A 630 23.29 -25.15 3.78
C ARG A 630 23.42 -25.97 5.06
N ASP A 631 22.97 -25.42 6.18
CA ASP A 631 23.01 -26.06 7.49
C ASP A 631 21.86 -27.07 7.70
N GLY A 632 21.01 -27.30 6.68
CA GLY A 632 19.88 -28.22 6.77
C GLY A 632 18.76 -27.75 7.72
N ILE A 633 18.81 -26.50 8.17
CA ILE A 633 17.84 -25.93 9.10
C ILE A 633 16.55 -25.62 8.32
N SER A 634 15.48 -26.38 8.59
CA SER A 634 14.20 -26.26 7.87
C SER A 634 13.73 -24.81 7.72
N SER A 635 13.53 -24.39 6.47
CA SER A 635 13.19 -23.04 6.02
C SER A 635 11.75 -22.61 6.34
N THR A 636 10.91 -23.49 6.89
CA THR A 636 9.58 -23.11 7.42
C THR A 636 9.67 -22.08 8.55
N ALA A 637 10.84 -21.92 9.17
CA ALA A 637 11.13 -20.87 10.14
C ALA A 637 11.36 -19.47 9.52
N GLY A 638 11.47 -19.35 8.18
CA GLY A 638 11.74 -18.09 7.48
C GLY A 638 10.51 -17.25 7.12
N ARG A 639 9.28 -17.78 7.28
CA ARG A 639 8.05 -16.98 7.11
C ARG A 639 7.09 -16.98 8.28
N TYR A 640 7.20 -17.91 9.23
CA TYR A 640 6.33 -17.93 10.41
C TYR A 640 7.07 -18.63 11.55
N GLY A 641 7.27 -17.91 12.66
CA GLY A 641 7.89 -18.41 13.88
C GLY A 641 7.11 -19.54 14.55
N ARG A 642 7.29 -20.77 14.08
CA ARG A 642 6.90 -21.97 14.81
C ARG A 642 7.87 -23.10 14.50
N ARG A 643 8.77 -23.42 15.44
CA ARG A 643 9.53 -24.66 15.42
C ARG A 643 8.70 -25.79 16.04
N SER A 644 8.79 -26.98 15.47
CA SER A 644 8.52 -28.21 16.20
C SER A 644 9.66 -28.47 17.17
N GLU A 645 9.31 -28.78 18.42
CA GLU A 645 10.25 -29.16 19.47
C GLU A 645 10.87 -30.52 19.15
N THR A 646 12.12 -30.54 18.68
CA THR A 646 13.11 -31.57 19.03
C THR A 646 14.51 -31.02 18.71
N PRO A 647 15.46 -31.04 19.67
CA PRO A 647 16.85 -30.69 19.42
C PRO A 647 17.54 -31.88 18.76
N ALA A 648 17.82 -31.80 17.46
CA ALA A 648 18.86 -32.63 16.88
C ALA A 648 20.21 -32.03 17.29
N ALA A 649 21.01 -32.84 17.98
CA ALA A 649 22.37 -32.54 18.37
C ALA A 649 23.22 -32.05 17.18
N SER A 650 24.25 -31.29 17.50
CA SER A 650 25.22 -30.58 16.68
C SER A 650 26.09 -31.44 15.74
N ASN A 651 25.52 -32.39 15.00
CA ASN A 651 26.22 -33.21 14.00
C ASN A 651 25.25 -33.65 12.88
N GLN A 652 24.55 -32.71 12.25
CA GLN A 652 23.93 -32.97 10.94
C GLN A 652 24.95 -32.63 9.85
N PRO A 653 25.13 -33.49 8.82
CA PRO A 653 26.03 -33.17 7.72
C PRO A 653 25.53 -31.92 7.01
N LEU A 654 26.44 -30.97 6.76
CA LEU A 654 26.21 -29.87 5.83
C LEU A 654 25.57 -30.45 4.55
N HIS A 655 24.58 -29.76 3.99
CA HIS A 655 24.10 -30.03 2.64
C HIS A 655 24.82 -29.06 1.69
N PRO A 656 26.09 -29.32 1.29
CA PRO A 656 26.86 -28.41 0.44
C PRO A 656 26.24 -28.21 -0.94
N ASP A 657 25.27 -29.03 -1.32
CA ASP A 657 24.64 -28.98 -2.65
C ASP A 657 23.61 -27.87 -2.84
N LYS A 658 23.25 -27.11 -1.79
CA LYS A 658 22.27 -26.01 -1.86
C LYS A 658 22.93 -24.65 -1.62
N ALA A 659 22.59 -23.66 -2.44
CA ALA A 659 23.14 -22.31 -2.36
C ALA A 659 24.68 -22.34 -2.41
N LYS A 660 25.22 -22.99 -3.45
CA LYS A 660 26.67 -23.14 -3.63
C LYS A 660 27.39 -21.79 -3.74
N PHE A 661 26.70 -20.77 -4.25
CA PHE A 661 27.16 -19.38 -4.36
C PHE A 661 27.28 -18.62 -3.03
N TYR A 662 26.87 -19.18 -1.89
CA TYR A 662 26.98 -18.49 -0.59
C TYR A 662 28.40 -17.95 -0.28
N PRO A 663 29.50 -18.70 -0.53
CA PRO A 663 30.86 -18.20 -0.29
C PRO A 663 31.25 -17.05 -1.22
N ASP A 664 30.66 -16.94 -2.41
CA ASP A 664 30.87 -15.82 -3.34
C ASP A 664 30.02 -14.60 -2.93
N LEU A 665 28.82 -14.83 -2.39
CA LEU A 665 27.88 -13.79 -1.95
C LEU A 665 28.34 -13.09 -0.67
N LEU A 666 28.97 -13.82 0.25
CA LEU A 666 29.36 -13.32 1.56
C LEU A 666 30.38 -12.16 1.50
N PRO A 667 31.48 -12.23 0.72
CA PRO A 667 32.41 -11.10 0.53
C PRO A 667 31.74 -9.87 -0.07
N ALA A 668 30.84 -10.04 -1.05
CA ALA A 668 30.13 -8.93 -1.67
C ALA A 668 29.26 -8.18 -0.64
N ALA A 669 28.59 -8.91 0.25
CA ALA A 669 27.80 -8.32 1.34
C ALA A 669 28.67 -7.73 2.46
N GLN A 670 29.83 -8.33 2.76
CA GLN A 670 30.79 -7.79 3.72
C GLN A 670 31.36 -6.44 3.24
N ALA A 671 31.69 -6.31 1.96
CA ALA A 671 32.16 -5.06 1.38
C ALA A 671 31.10 -3.94 1.47
N GLN A 672 29.80 -4.28 1.40
CA GLN A 672 28.73 -3.31 1.65
C GLN A 672 28.64 -2.90 3.12
N LEU A 673 28.89 -3.83 4.05
CA LEU A 673 28.90 -3.54 5.48
C LEU A 673 29.98 -2.52 5.84
N GLU A 674 31.19 -2.71 5.31
CA GLU A 674 32.35 -1.86 5.59
C GLU A 674 32.19 -0.42 5.06
N LYS A 675 31.31 -0.22 4.07
CA LYS A 675 30.95 1.12 3.58
C LYS A 675 30.04 1.87 4.56
N ILE A 676 29.35 1.18 5.46
CA ILE A 676 28.41 1.79 6.41
C ILE A 676 29.21 2.36 7.59
N LYS A 677 29.13 3.68 7.79
CA LYS A 677 29.71 4.37 8.94
C LYS A 677 28.61 5.04 9.75
N LEU A 678 28.57 4.77 11.05
CA LEU A 678 27.62 5.38 11.97
C LEU A 678 28.34 6.36 12.90
N PRO A 679 27.95 7.65 12.94
CA PRO A 679 28.55 8.66 13.80
C PRO A 679 27.98 8.59 15.23
N LEU A 680 28.03 7.41 15.85
CA LEU A 680 27.69 7.26 17.27
C LEU A 680 28.88 7.67 18.13
N GLU A 681 28.61 8.33 19.26
CA GLU A 681 29.68 8.72 20.18
C GLU A 681 30.24 7.50 20.90
N SER A 682 31.50 7.20 20.65
CA SER A 682 32.24 6.10 21.30
C SER A 682 32.80 6.51 22.66
N PRO A 683 32.81 5.62 23.67
CA PRO A 683 32.47 4.19 23.59
C PRO A 683 30.97 3.90 23.47
N VAL A 684 30.62 2.90 22.65
CA VAL A 684 29.24 2.43 22.42
C VAL A 684 29.04 1.07 23.08
N ALA A 685 27.89 0.86 23.72
CA ALA A 685 27.46 -0.45 24.20
C ALA A 685 26.10 -0.83 23.60
N VAL A 686 26.01 -2.04 23.05
CA VAL A 686 24.79 -2.62 22.52
C VAL A 686 24.31 -3.69 23.50
N ILE A 687 23.07 -3.52 23.97
CA ILE A 687 22.41 -4.39 24.94
C ILE A 687 21.25 -5.09 24.23
N GLY A 688 21.40 -6.39 24.00
CA GLY A 688 20.42 -7.21 23.28
C GLY A 688 19.47 -7.97 24.20
N ASP A 689 18.17 -7.88 23.95
CA ASP A 689 17.15 -8.65 24.66
C ASP A 689 17.04 -10.07 24.10
N ALA A 690 17.29 -11.04 24.99
CA ALA A 690 17.14 -12.47 24.75
C ALA A 690 16.09 -13.08 25.69
N SER A 691 15.15 -12.27 26.18
CA SER A 691 14.05 -12.74 27.02
C SER A 691 13.04 -13.60 26.24
N GLY A 692 12.25 -14.42 26.96
CA GLY A 692 11.25 -15.30 26.33
C GLY A 692 10.19 -14.56 25.50
N SER A 693 9.89 -13.29 25.79
CA SER A 693 8.95 -12.47 25.00
C SER A 693 9.46 -12.16 23.59
N MET A 694 10.78 -12.25 23.39
CA MET A 694 11.46 -12.05 22.11
C MET A 694 11.51 -13.31 21.24
N GLU A 695 10.91 -14.46 21.61
CA GLU A 695 11.03 -15.74 20.87
C GLU A 695 10.79 -15.61 19.36
N VAL A 696 9.79 -14.83 18.94
CA VAL A 696 9.48 -14.60 17.52
C VAL A 696 10.49 -13.66 16.86
N ALA A 697 11.02 -12.69 17.61
CA ALA A 697 11.88 -11.61 17.15
C ALA A 697 13.39 -11.87 17.32
N ILE A 698 13.77 -12.93 18.05
CA ILE A 698 15.13 -13.12 18.58
C ILE A 698 16.20 -13.11 17.50
N ARG A 699 15.94 -13.71 16.34
CA ARG A 699 16.89 -13.73 15.22
C ARG A 699 17.14 -12.34 14.68
N THR A 700 16.07 -11.57 14.42
CA THR A 700 16.19 -10.20 13.93
C THR A 700 16.83 -9.29 14.96
N ALA A 701 16.45 -9.41 16.23
CA ALA A 701 17.06 -8.65 17.33
C ALA A 701 18.55 -8.96 17.50
N THR A 702 18.94 -10.23 17.37
CA THR A 702 20.36 -10.65 17.44
C THR A 702 21.13 -10.14 16.22
N ILE A 703 20.57 -10.19 15.02
CA ILE A 703 21.18 -9.59 13.82
C ILE A 703 21.42 -8.10 14.04
N LEU A 704 20.40 -7.35 14.49
CA LEU A 704 20.54 -5.91 14.76
C LEU A 704 21.62 -5.62 15.80
N SER A 705 21.61 -6.35 16.92
CA SER A 705 22.56 -6.17 18.00
C SER A 705 23.98 -6.44 17.54
N SER A 706 24.18 -7.54 16.81
CA SER A 706 25.48 -7.98 16.32
C SER A 706 26.01 -7.08 15.21
N LEU A 707 25.13 -6.65 14.29
CA LEU A 707 25.47 -5.77 13.19
C LEU A 707 25.93 -4.40 13.68
N LEU A 708 25.18 -3.79 14.61
CA LEU A 708 25.55 -2.51 15.21
C LEU A 708 26.84 -2.62 16.02
N THR A 709 27.06 -3.78 16.66
CA THR A 709 28.31 -4.09 17.35
C THR A 709 29.49 -4.09 16.38
N ALA A 710 29.38 -4.79 15.25
CA ALA A 710 30.42 -4.84 14.24
C ALA A 710 30.70 -3.46 13.61
N ILE A 711 29.65 -2.72 13.21
CA ILE A 711 29.79 -1.40 12.57
C ILE A 711 30.43 -0.37 13.52
N CYS A 712 29.99 -0.35 14.79
CA CYS A 712 30.44 0.67 15.74
C CYS A 712 31.66 0.25 16.56
N SER A 713 32.19 -0.97 16.34
CA SER A 713 33.17 -1.60 17.25
C SER A 713 32.72 -1.52 18.72
N ALA A 714 31.44 -1.78 18.96
CA ALA A 714 30.80 -1.59 20.27
C ALA A 714 31.08 -2.77 21.22
N LYS A 715 30.80 -2.57 22.50
CA LYS A 715 30.61 -3.67 23.44
C LYS A 715 29.25 -4.33 23.20
N LEU A 716 29.16 -5.64 23.43
CA LEU A 716 27.92 -6.41 23.27
C LEU A 716 27.68 -7.28 24.51
N ASN A 717 26.50 -7.12 25.11
CA ASN A 717 25.97 -8.07 26.08
C ASN A 717 24.51 -8.38 25.75
N PHE A 718 24.04 -9.53 26.22
CA PHE A 718 22.63 -9.91 26.14
C PHE A 718 22.04 -10.02 27.55
N PHE A 719 20.72 -9.94 27.65
CA PHE A 719 20.04 -10.15 28.91
C PHE A 719 18.73 -10.94 28.75
N ASN A 720 18.36 -11.64 29.83
CA ASN A 720 17.06 -12.24 30.08
C ASN A 720 16.60 -11.87 31.50
N ASP A 721 16.58 -12.81 32.45
CA ASP A 721 16.54 -12.52 33.89
C ASP A 721 17.88 -11.99 34.43
N LYS A 722 18.98 -12.29 33.73
CA LYS A 722 20.34 -11.88 34.06
C LYS A 722 21.07 -11.41 32.82
N VAL A 723 22.17 -10.69 33.02
CA VAL A 723 23.10 -10.37 31.94
C VAL A 723 23.98 -11.58 31.64
N PHE A 724 24.27 -11.79 30.37
CA PHE A 724 25.24 -12.77 29.91
C PHE A 724 26.02 -12.24 28.71
N GLU A 725 27.26 -12.69 28.57
CA GLU A 725 28.11 -12.31 27.44
C GLU A 725 27.71 -13.11 26.19
N ALA A 726 27.84 -12.46 25.03
CA ALA A 726 27.71 -13.15 23.76
C ALA A 726 28.78 -14.25 23.63
N ALA A 727 28.48 -15.33 22.91
CA ALA A 727 29.42 -16.42 22.68
C ALA A 727 30.76 -15.95 22.07
N PHE A 728 30.71 -14.88 21.28
CA PHE A 728 31.85 -14.12 20.77
C PHE A 728 31.39 -12.70 20.42
N VAL A 729 32.34 -11.77 20.31
CA VAL A 729 32.06 -10.40 19.83
C VAL A 729 32.11 -10.40 18.30
N PRO A 730 30.99 -10.08 17.62
CA PRO A 730 30.92 -10.15 16.17
C PRO A 730 31.78 -9.06 15.51
N LYS A 731 32.66 -9.46 14.59
CA LYS A 731 33.49 -8.54 13.79
C LYS A 731 33.19 -8.63 12.31
N THR A 732 32.82 -9.81 11.85
CA THR A 732 32.49 -10.09 10.45
C THR A 732 31.00 -10.36 10.28
N LEU A 733 30.52 -10.29 9.04
CA LEU A 733 29.16 -10.65 8.68
C LEU A 733 28.85 -12.14 8.98
N GLU A 734 29.82 -13.02 8.83
CA GLU A 734 29.66 -14.45 9.20
C GLU A 734 29.44 -14.60 10.71
N ASP A 735 30.13 -13.82 11.53
CA ASP A 735 29.94 -13.80 12.99
C ASP A 735 28.50 -13.35 13.33
N VAL A 736 28.02 -12.29 12.68
CA VAL A 736 26.65 -11.77 12.85
C VAL A 736 25.60 -12.85 12.56
N LEU A 737 25.74 -13.55 11.42
CA LEU A 737 24.83 -14.61 11.03
C LEU A 737 24.90 -15.82 11.98
N SER A 738 26.11 -16.18 12.40
CA SER A 738 26.35 -17.29 13.33
C SER A 738 25.72 -17.02 14.70
N LEU A 739 25.88 -15.80 15.23
CA LEU A 739 25.29 -15.42 16.51
C LEU A 739 23.76 -15.48 16.46
N ALA A 740 23.16 -15.03 15.35
CA ALA A 740 21.71 -15.10 15.13
C ALA A 740 21.13 -16.52 15.10
N LEU A 741 21.94 -17.52 14.76
CA LEU A 741 21.53 -18.94 14.75
C LEU A 741 21.69 -19.62 16.12
N VAL A 742 22.62 -19.14 16.94
CA VAL A 742 22.96 -19.73 18.25
C VAL A 742 22.19 -19.10 19.40
N THR A 743 21.91 -17.79 19.36
CA THR A 743 21.19 -17.08 20.43
C THR A 743 19.76 -17.58 20.58
N LYS A 744 19.34 -17.86 21.83
CA LYS A 744 18.01 -18.34 22.18
C LYS A 744 17.31 -17.33 23.09
N ALA A 745 15.99 -17.25 22.94
CA ALA A 745 15.12 -16.48 23.81
C ALA A 745 14.64 -17.35 24.98
N ASP A 746 14.87 -16.92 26.22
CA ASP A 746 14.39 -17.59 27.43
C ASP A 746 14.29 -16.64 28.63
N GLY A 747 13.84 -17.12 29.79
CA GLY A 747 13.81 -16.32 31.02
C GLY A 747 12.79 -15.16 31.04
N SER A 748 12.89 -14.31 32.07
CA SER A 748 12.09 -13.08 32.22
C SER A 748 12.73 -11.90 31.48
N THR A 749 12.10 -10.73 31.53
CA THR A 749 12.56 -9.53 30.81
C THR A 749 13.06 -8.50 31.83
N ALA A 750 14.36 -8.54 32.12
CA ALA A 750 15.04 -7.65 33.07
C ALA A 750 16.00 -6.68 32.36
N ASN A 751 15.48 -5.65 31.67
CA ASN A 751 16.27 -4.69 30.91
C ASN A 751 17.37 -4.02 31.75
N ALA A 752 17.07 -3.69 33.01
CA ALA A 752 18.05 -3.15 33.95
C ALA A 752 19.30 -4.04 34.10
N ALA A 753 19.18 -5.36 34.03
CA ALA A 753 20.30 -6.28 34.18
C ALA A 753 21.39 -6.04 33.12
N GLY A 754 21.01 -5.68 31.89
CA GLY A 754 21.97 -5.35 30.83
C GLY A 754 22.81 -4.11 31.09
N LEU A 755 22.35 -3.20 31.96
CA LEU A 755 23.05 -1.96 32.33
C LEU A 755 23.93 -2.13 33.57
N VAL A 756 23.62 -3.10 34.44
CA VAL A 756 24.32 -3.35 35.71
C VAL A 756 25.85 -3.43 35.56
N PRO A 757 26.43 -4.20 34.62
CA PRO A 757 27.88 -4.33 34.51
C PRO A 757 28.60 -2.99 34.30
N TYR A 758 28.00 -2.08 33.53
CA TYR A 758 28.59 -0.77 33.22
C TYR A 758 28.44 0.19 34.40
N TYR A 759 27.30 0.15 35.10
CA TYR A 759 27.08 1.00 36.26
C TYR A 759 27.94 0.58 37.46
N ASP A 760 28.03 -0.72 37.76
CA ASP A 760 28.80 -1.24 38.88
C ASP A 760 30.31 -1.01 38.68
N ALA A 761 30.80 -1.17 37.45
CA ALA A 761 32.18 -0.86 37.10
C ALA A 761 32.47 0.65 36.98
N LYS A 762 31.45 1.52 37.08
CA LYS A 762 31.51 2.96 36.78
C LYS A 762 32.16 3.23 35.42
N GLU A 763 31.90 2.36 34.46
CA GLU A 763 32.50 2.42 33.14
C GLU A 763 31.79 3.49 32.29
N VAL A 764 32.56 4.39 31.65
CA VAL A 764 32.01 5.46 30.81
C VAL A 764 31.66 4.94 29.41
N ILE A 765 30.36 4.89 29.14
CA ILE A 765 29.74 4.62 27.84
C ILE A 765 29.01 5.89 27.41
N LYS A 766 29.30 6.38 26.20
CA LYS A 766 28.68 7.61 25.70
C LYS A 766 27.35 7.36 25.00
N THR A 767 27.21 6.21 24.35
CA THR A 767 25.97 5.82 23.65
C THR A 767 25.58 4.38 24.00
N PHE A 768 24.36 4.21 24.52
CA PHE A 768 23.73 2.91 24.69
C PHE A 768 22.74 2.63 23.58
N VAL A 769 22.78 1.43 23.02
CA VAL A 769 21.76 0.92 22.10
C VAL A 769 21.04 -0.25 22.79
N MET A 770 19.76 -0.07 23.10
CA MET A 770 18.92 -1.07 23.75
C MET A 770 18.00 -1.71 22.72
N VAL A 771 18.16 -3.01 22.46
CA VAL A 771 17.33 -3.79 21.53
C VAL A 771 16.38 -4.65 22.34
N THR A 772 15.09 -4.31 22.41
CA THR A 772 14.12 -4.95 23.34
C THR A 772 12.67 -4.80 22.85
N ASP A 773 11.73 -5.56 23.42
CA ASP A 773 10.30 -5.29 23.26
C ASP A 773 9.72 -4.28 24.27
N GLU A 774 10.56 -3.76 25.17
CA GLU A 774 10.23 -2.78 26.22
C GLU A 774 9.25 -3.28 27.29
N GLU A 775 8.98 -4.58 27.37
CA GLU A 775 8.09 -5.18 28.37
C GLU A 775 8.86 -5.58 29.64
N GLU A 776 9.55 -4.62 30.28
CA GLU A 776 10.33 -4.88 31.50
C GLU A 776 9.42 -5.41 32.62
N ASN A 777 9.70 -6.61 33.13
CA ASN A 777 8.89 -7.27 34.16
C ASN A 777 9.69 -7.70 35.40
N ALA A 778 11.02 -7.57 35.36
CA ALA A 778 11.92 -7.83 36.49
C ALA A 778 12.89 -6.65 36.70
N ASN A 779 13.41 -6.54 37.93
CA ASN A 779 14.39 -5.52 38.28
C ASN A 779 15.82 -6.03 38.06
N GLY A 780 16.76 -5.12 37.83
CA GLY A 780 18.20 -5.40 37.88
C GLY A 780 18.72 -5.21 39.29
N THR A 781 19.55 -6.15 39.76
CA THR A 781 20.22 -6.05 41.07
C THR A 781 21.63 -5.53 40.87
N ILE A 782 21.94 -4.39 41.48
CA ILE A 782 23.28 -3.77 41.47
C ILE A 782 24.14 -4.29 42.63
N ALA A 783 25.46 -4.08 42.56
CA ALA A 783 26.43 -4.61 43.53
C ALA A 783 26.15 -4.25 45.00
N ASP A 784 25.46 -3.13 45.26
CA ASP A 784 25.07 -2.69 46.61
C ASP A 784 23.85 -3.45 47.19
N GLY A 785 23.28 -4.39 46.43
CA GLY A 785 22.11 -5.19 46.80
C GLY A 785 20.77 -4.52 46.50
N SER A 786 20.76 -3.26 46.05
CA SER A 786 19.53 -2.58 45.62
C SER A 786 19.02 -3.16 44.30
N SER A 787 17.70 -3.13 44.13
CA SER A 787 17.04 -3.67 42.95
C SER A 787 16.19 -2.57 42.31
N MET A 788 16.50 -2.22 41.07
CA MET A 788 15.92 -1.07 40.37
C MET A 788 15.43 -1.43 38.97
N ARG A 789 14.49 -0.64 38.44
CA ARG A 789 14.04 -0.72 37.04
C ARG A 789 14.99 0.01 36.11
N PHE A 790 14.93 -0.28 34.81
CA PHE A 790 15.90 0.27 33.86
C PHE A 790 15.90 1.81 33.82
N PHE A 791 14.71 2.43 33.84
CA PHE A 791 14.58 3.89 33.84
C PHE A 791 15.33 4.53 35.02
N GLU A 792 15.14 3.99 36.23
CA GLU A 792 15.78 4.48 37.45
C GLU A 792 17.30 4.29 37.39
N LEU A 793 17.75 3.09 36.99
CA LEU A 793 19.18 2.77 36.89
C LEU A 793 19.88 3.61 35.83
N PHE A 794 19.24 3.87 34.69
CA PHE A 794 19.80 4.70 33.62
C PHE A 794 19.89 6.17 34.02
N MET A 795 18.88 6.70 34.74
CA MET A 795 18.96 8.07 35.29
C MET A 795 20.07 8.18 36.35
N LYS A 796 20.24 7.16 37.19
CA LYS A 796 21.35 7.08 38.15
C LYS A 796 22.70 7.04 37.44
N TYR A 797 22.82 6.25 36.38
CA TYR A 797 24.01 6.22 35.52
C TYR A 797 24.31 7.59 34.91
N ARG A 798 23.29 8.30 34.39
CA ARG A 798 23.47 9.66 33.84
C ARG A 798 23.94 10.69 34.85
N ALA A 799 23.48 10.57 36.09
CA ALA A 799 23.84 11.49 37.17
C ALA A 799 25.24 11.19 37.74
N GLU A 800 25.59 9.92 37.90
CA GLU A 800 26.80 9.51 38.64
C GLU A 800 27.99 9.14 37.75
N VAL A 801 27.76 8.75 36.48
CA VAL A 801 28.82 8.23 35.60
C VAL A 801 29.01 9.14 34.38
N TYR A 802 28.02 9.24 33.50
CA TYR A 802 28.11 10.04 32.28
C TYR A 802 26.72 10.31 31.69
N PRO A 803 26.42 11.53 31.18
CA PRO A 803 25.14 11.86 30.54
C PRO A 803 24.99 11.18 29.16
N ALA A 804 24.91 9.85 29.16
CA ALA A 804 24.92 9.02 27.96
C ALA A 804 23.65 9.20 27.11
N LYS A 805 23.83 9.04 25.80
CA LYS A 805 22.75 8.94 24.81
C LYS A 805 22.13 7.54 24.84
N LEU A 806 20.84 7.45 24.52
CA LEU A 806 20.12 6.17 24.49
C LEU A 806 19.34 6.01 23.19
N VAL A 807 19.55 4.88 22.52
CA VAL A 807 18.81 4.49 21.32
C VAL A 807 18.03 3.22 21.61
N PHE A 808 16.71 3.30 21.55
CA PHE A 808 15.83 2.14 21.60
C PHE A 808 15.61 1.57 20.19
N ILE A 809 15.81 0.26 20.05
CA ILE A 809 15.34 -0.54 18.94
C ILE A 809 14.25 -1.46 19.48
N SER A 810 13.01 -0.99 19.34
CA SER A 810 11.83 -1.48 20.03
C SER A 810 11.04 -2.46 19.18
N PHE A 811 10.82 -3.68 19.68
CA PHE A 811 9.95 -4.68 19.06
C PHE A 811 8.56 -4.63 19.67
N LEU A 812 7.66 -3.86 19.05
CA LEU A 812 6.32 -3.62 19.60
C LEU A 812 5.25 -4.44 18.88
N SER A 813 4.10 -4.63 19.52
CA SER A 813 2.98 -5.42 18.99
C SER A 813 2.40 -4.90 17.66
N HIS A 814 2.39 -3.58 17.47
CA HIS A 814 1.93 -2.92 16.24
C HIS A 814 2.58 -1.55 16.03
N GLN A 815 2.54 -1.02 14.81
CA GLN A 815 3.26 0.20 14.41
C GLN A 815 2.94 1.46 15.23
N HIS A 816 1.73 1.55 15.79
CA HIS A 816 1.30 2.67 16.63
C HIS A 816 1.40 2.39 18.13
N ALA A 817 1.94 1.24 18.54
CA ALA A 817 2.24 1.02 19.95
C ALA A 817 3.27 2.04 20.42
N GLN A 818 3.11 2.47 21.65
CA GLN A 818 4.16 3.15 22.38
C GLN A 818 4.82 2.12 23.29
N GLY A 819 6.14 2.09 23.27
CA GLY A 819 6.91 1.28 24.20
C GLY A 819 6.82 1.86 25.60
N GLU A 820 6.66 1.00 26.61
CA GLU A 820 6.41 1.42 27.99
C GLU A 820 7.61 2.21 28.53
N MET A 821 8.82 1.67 28.35
CA MET A 821 10.06 2.30 28.80
C MET A 821 10.29 3.64 28.10
N TYR A 822 10.21 3.69 26.77
CA TYR A 822 10.39 4.93 26.01
C TYR A 822 9.38 6.00 26.41
N SER A 823 8.13 5.61 26.69
CA SER A 823 7.11 6.55 27.17
C SER A 823 7.49 7.17 28.52
N GLN A 824 8.15 6.43 29.41
CA GLN A 824 8.66 6.98 30.67
C GLN A 824 9.74 8.04 30.41
N PHE A 825 10.68 7.79 29.49
CA PHE A 825 11.69 8.77 29.08
C PHE A 825 11.10 10.04 28.45
N GLN A 826 10.08 9.87 27.60
CA GLN A 826 9.37 11.00 26.99
C GLN A 826 8.61 11.83 28.04
N ASN A 827 7.88 11.17 28.95
CA ASN A 827 7.13 11.87 30.01
C ASN A 827 8.06 12.62 30.98
N ALA A 828 9.28 12.12 31.18
CA ALA A 828 10.31 12.77 31.99
C ALA A 828 11.12 13.84 31.21
N ASN A 829 10.82 14.07 29.92
CA ASN A 829 11.54 14.99 29.03
C ASN A 829 13.06 14.77 29.02
N VAL A 830 13.49 13.52 29.01
CA VAL A 830 14.91 13.16 29.03
C VAL A 830 15.52 13.44 27.65
N PRO A 831 16.58 14.27 27.54
CA PRO A 831 17.20 14.58 26.25
C PRO A 831 18.03 13.38 25.74
N ASP A 832 18.30 13.38 24.43
CA ASP A 832 19.15 12.40 23.75
C ASP A 832 18.66 10.93 23.81
N VAL A 833 17.34 10.75 23.80
CA VAL A 833 16.69 9.42 23.72
C VAL A 833 15.94 9.26 22.40
N LEU A 834 16.35 8.28 21.59
CA LEU A 834 15.76 7.95 20.29
C LEU A 834 15.04 6.59 20.34
N GLN A 835 14.03 6.40 19.48
CA GLN A 835 13.32 5.12 19.36
C GLN A 835 13.07 4.73 17.90
N PHE A 836 13.35 3.47 17.60
CA PHE A 836 13.10 2.83 16.31
C PHE A 836 12.20 1.62 16.49
N LYS A 837 11.11 1.55 15.70
CA LYS A 837 10.05 0.56 15.90
C LYS A 837 10.07 -0.58 14.89
N PHE A 838 10.24 -1.79 15.38
CA PHE A 838 10.02 -3.05 14.71
C PHE A 838 8.69 -3.67 15.17
N ASN A 839 8.10 -4.52 14.33
CA ASN A 839 6.94 -5.31 14.73
C ASN A 839 7.45 -6.61 15.37
N ARG A 840 7.03 -6.90 16.61
CA ARG A 840 7.44 -8.09 17.36
C ARG A 840 6.97 -9.39 16.74
N GLU A 841 5.72 -9.42 16.24
CA GLU A 841 5.11 -10.62 15.67
C GLU A 841 5.63 -10.93 14.27
N ARG A 842 6.08 -9.90 13.56
CA ARG A 842 6.60 -9.96 12.18
C ARG A 842 7.77 -9.01 12.01
N PRO A 843 8.93 -9.32 12.60
CA PRO A 843 10.10 -8.48 12.47
C PRO A 843 10.55 -8.45 11.01
N ASP A 844 10.88 -7.26 10.51
CA ASP A 844 11.18 -7.03 9.10
C ASP A 844 12.57 -6.42 8.96
N LEU A 845 13.52 -7.22 8.47
CA LEU A 845 14.91 -6.79 8.27
C LEU A 845 15.03 -5.68 7.24
N THR A 846 14.08 -5.49 6.32
CA THR A 846 14.12 -4.40 5.32
C THR A 846 14.10 -3.00 5.96
N LYS A 847 13.74 -2.90 7.24
CA LYS A 847 13.81 -1.65 8.02
C LYS A 847 15.23 -1.30 8.51
N ILE A 848 16.20 -2.20 8.36
CA ILE A 848 17.59 -1.94 8.75
C ILE A 848 18.15 -0.74 8.01
N ASP A 849 17.91 -0.64 6.71
CA ASP A 849 18.43 0.48 5.90
C ASP A 849 17.94 1.83 6.43
N ASN A 850 16.66 1.91 6.80
CA ASN A 850 16.10 3.12 7.41
C ASN A 850 16.67 3.38 8.82
N LEU A 851 16.84 2.34 9.65
CA LEU A 851 17.49 2.47 10.96
C LEU A 851 18.92 3.03 10.80
N LEU A 852 19.72 2.42 9.94
CA LEU A 852 21.10 2.83 9.67
C LEU A 852 21.16 4.24 9.09
N GLY A 853 20.27 4.57 8.16
CA GLY A 853 20.16 5.92 7.59
C GLY A 853 19.79 6.96 8.64
N VAL A 854 18.84 6.69 9.54
CA VAL A 854 18.52 7.66 10.60
C VAL A 854 19.68 7.80 11.58
N LEU A 855 20.32 6.70 11.98
CA LEU A 855 21.51 6.73 12.84
C LEU A 855 22.70 7.44 12.17
N SER A 856 22.88 7.30 10.86
CA SER A 856 23.94 7.98 10.09
C SER A 856 23.69 9.48 9.99
N THR A 857 22.42 9.90 9.93
CA THR A 857 22.07 11.32 9.90
C THR A 857 22.17 12.03 11.25
N GLY A 858 22.45 11.32 12.35
CA GLY A 858 22.63 11.91 13.69
C GLY A 858 21.45 12.75 14.21
N SER A 859 21.68 13.49 15.30
CA SER A 859 20.78 14.56 15.76
C SER A 859 20.67 15.68 14.71
N SER A 860 19.61 16.51 14.74
CA SER A 860 19.43 17.58 13.74
C SER A 860 20.68 18.48 13.59
N ALA A 861 21.37 18.79 14.69
CA ALA A 861 22.62 19.55 14.66
C ALA A 861 23.79 18.84 13.93
N SER A 862 23.91 17.51 14.07
CA SER A 862 24.91 16.72 13.33
C SER A 862 24.56 16.58 11.86
N PHE A 863 23.26 16.50 11.53
CA PHE A 863 22.80 16.46 10.16
C PHE A 863 23.11 17.73 9.40
N ASP A 864 22.87 18.89 10.01
CA ASP A 864 23.15 20.19 9.41
C ASP A 864 24.64 20.33 9.06
N THR A 865 25.53 19.89 9.95
CA THR A 865 26.98 19.88 9.70
C THR A 865 27.35 19.02 8.49
N ASN A 866 26.67 17.87 8.31
CA ASN A 866 26.88 16.98 7.17
C ASN A 866 26.20 17.47 5.87
N LEU A 867 25.26 18.40 5.95
CA LEU A 867 24.57 19.00 4.81
C LEU A 867 25.37 20.13 4.15
N GLU A 868 26.15 20.89 4.94
CA GLU A 868 26.90 22.06 4.46
C GLU A 868 27.79 21.78 3.23
N PRO A 869 28.54 20.67 3.15
CA PRO A 869 29.38 20.40 1.96
C PRO A 869 28.56 20.22 0.69
N LEU A 870 27.45 19.47 0.76
CA LEU A 870 26.58 19.23 -0.40
C LEU A 870 25.80 20.50 -0.77
N GLN A 871 25.40 21.28 0.22
CA GLN A 871 24.79 22.60 0.00
C GLN A 871 25.75 23.55 -0.72
N ALA A 872 27.01 23.63 -0.29
CA ALA A 872 28.04 24.43 -0.93
C ALA A 872 28.30 23.96 -2.38
N GLU A 873 28.29 22.65 -2.61
CA GLU A 873 28.43 22.07 -3.95
C GLU A 873 27.29 22.50 -4.87
N PHE A 874 26.04 22.46 -4.39
CA PHE A 874 24.87 22.95 -5.14
C PHE A 874 24.96 24.46 -5.47
N GLN A 875 25.63 25.24 -4.63
CA GLN A 875 25.85 26.67 -4.85
C GLN A 875 26.98 26.95 -5.86
N GLN A 876 28.06 26.16 -5.83
CA GLN A 876 29.27 26.40 -6.63
C GLN A 876 29.20 25.77 -8.03
N ASN A 877 28.76 24.52 -8.13
CA ASN A 877 28.86 23.71 -9.36
C ASN A 877 27.56 23.73 -10.18
N GLY A 878 26.49 24.32 -9.64
CA GLY A 878 25.18 24.38 -10.28
C GLY A 878 24.36 23.08 -10.14
N ILE A 879 23.03 23.23 -10.08
CA ILE A 879 22.10 22.15 -9.75
C ILE A 879 22.17 20.97 -10.72
N GLU A 880 22.31 21.23 -12.02
CA GLU A 880 22.31 20.19 -13.04
C GLU A 880 23.55 19.29 -12.97
N ALA A 881 24.73 19.86 -12.77
CA ALA A 881 25.98 19.10 -12.65
C ALA A 881 25.96 18.22 -11.40
N VAL A 882 25.50 18.76 -10.26
CA VAL A 882 25.42 18.01 -9.01
C VAL A 882 24.40 16.88 -9.09
N ILE A 883 23.20 17.12 -9.63
CA ILE A 883 22.20 16.05 -9.81
C ILE A 883 22.71 15.00 -10.80
N THR A 884 23.36 15.39 -11.88
CA THR A 884 23.93 14.46 -12.85
C THR A 884 25.01 13.59 -12.19
N ARG A 885 25.95 14.19 -11.46
CA ARG A 885 26.95 13.45 -10.68
C ARG A 885 26.33 12.55 -9.62
N LEU A 886 25.24 12.94 -8.96
CA LEU A 886 24.58 12.10 -7.95
C LEU A 886 23.85 10.91 -8.59
N ILE A 887 23.22 11.11 -9.75
CA ILE A 887 22.65 10.02 -10.56
C ILE A 887 23.79 9.11 -11.02
N GLU A 888 24.83 9.67 -11.63
CA GLU A 888 26.01 8.95 -12.11
C GLU A 888 26.72 8.25 -10.98
N LYS A 889 26.99 8.85 -9.83
CA LYS A 889 27.63 8.19 -8.67
C LYS A 889 26.78 7.03 -8.12
N GLN A 890 25.47 7.10 -8.24
CA GLN A 890 24.59 5.98 -7.89
C GLN A 890 24.55 4.92 -8.99
N ASP A 891 24.59 5.33 -10.26
CA ASP A 891 24.69 4.44 -11.42
C ASP A 891 26.11 3.85 -11.55
N GLU A 892 27.14 4.49 -11.02
CA GLU A 892 28.56 4.12 -10.92
C GLU A 892 28.80 3.27 -9.66
N ASN A 893 28.07 3.50 -8.57
CA ASN A 893 27.86 2.44 -7.58
C ASN A 893 27.10 1.22 -8.17
N SER A 894 26.61 1.31 -9.42
CA SER A 894 26.17 0.16 -10.22
C SER A 894 26.98 -0.11 -11.51
N MET A 895 28.00 0.70 -11.86
CA MET A 895 28.80 0.63 -13.12
C MET A 895 30.30 1.01 -12.99
N ALA A 896 30.72 1.85 -12.05
CA ALA A 896 32.13 2.17 -11.81
C ALA A 896 32.77 1.19 -10.83
N MET A 897 33.16 0.04 -11.37
CA MET A 897 34.56 -0.39 -11.30
C MET A 897 35.09 -0.82 -12.68
N ASP A 898 34.48 -0.37 -13.78
CA ASP A 898 34.96 -0.70 -15.14
C ASP A 898 36.15 0.15 -15.63
N ILE A 899 36.74 1.05 -14.82
CA ILE A 899 37.81 1.97 -15.28
C ILE A 899 39.12 1.92 -14.45
N ASP A 900 39.27 1.07 -13.43
CA ASP A 900 40.55 0.94 -12.70
C ASP A 900 41.33 -0.37 -12.94
N MET A 901 41.04 -1.07 -14.04
CA MET A 901 41.80 -2.26 -14.48
C MET A 901 42.32 -2.13 -15.92
N GLY A 902 42.64 -0.90 -16.35
CA GLY A 902 43.16 -0.58 -17.68
C GLY A 902 44.57 0.00 -17.75
N LYS A 903 45.32 0.08 -16.64
CA LYS A 903 46.68 0.67 -16.61
C LYS A 903 47.69 -0.13 -15.78
N THR A 904 47.88 -1.40 -16.10
CA THR A 904 49.13 -2.11 -15.79
C THR A 904 49.31 -3.28 -16.75
N THR A 905 49.65 -2.99 -18.00
CA THR A 905 50.36 -3.89 -18.93
C THR A 905 50.70 -3.12 -20.21
N ALA A 906 51.66 -2.20 -20.11
CA ALA A 906 52.44 -1.72 -21.24
C ALA A 906 53.72 -1.07 -20.73
N GLY A 907 54.84 -1.80 -20.80
CA GLY A 907 56.19 -1.28 -20.57
C GLY A 907 57.08 -2.26 -19.82
N ASN A 908 57.88 -3.01 -20.61
CA ASN A 908 59.10 -3.76 -20.29
C ASN A 908 59.26 -4.41 -18.91
#